data_AF-A0A6I7YP26-F1
#
_entry.id   AF-A0A6I7YP26-F1
#
_cell.length_a   1.000
_cell.length_b   1.000
_cell.length_c   1.000
_cell.angle_alpha   90.00
_cell.angle_beta   90.00
_cell.angle_gamma   90.00
#
_symmetry.space_group_name_H-M   'P 1'
#
loop_
_entity.id
_entity.type
_entity.pdbx_description
1 polymer ?
#
loop_
_entity_poly.entity_id
_entity_poly.type
_entity_poly.pdbx_seq_one_letter_code
_entity_poly.pdbx_strand_id
1 'polypeptide(L)'
;MTTSRRRSRANPLGPLHPDAGPERRELALALRELLQRLDMPMRTYAKKEARHPSSVSRALSGERPAQEDFVKNLLHDAGQPPRPPLSEEEIGRVWALFRKDEESRMDPTSRIRLLERSNRELEERLRELEDSRAAADTDGTAAELDSLRQRLHQREQELARVEQERDQLARRIRKLLADAGLRDGHGPVVIQSPSARWYDPKARPGGRVYWPAYADLLARRGWQPSRVADLDEATDQVVEKLADPSAPEAYQAKGLVITPIQSGASTHITGTVAKAVDAGYRLVIVLTGPSNALRYQLQRVLDRDLVGRENILHGASESEDFDYADDPDWFKAEGFLRHGRRPASEGGFDIVRLTTRDNDYAGLRQGLGVLEFEKRMPQLPLNDPENLHATSVRLMVVKKNKSILSKLVKDLQSIHSPLAEIPTLILDYGTEWDLGAVNTHRKMTGTGKAGLTSVQAIMTELLGLLPRAQYVAYATSPFDATLMDPAASEDLFPRDFIVSLPRPAGYVGVEDFHDIDSNVPEQQRTFANSLEKAYVRNLVLRDKDDDQGERQAMDMFVLTGAVKLYRAAKGGTTYRHHTMIVHSSDLIIRKREQAARLRRLWHEGSYDRADGLGRLRELYERDVEPVSCERADGLPVPESFDELAPYVIAAWSRIDSDGNAIVIESSTHGEHDRHELDFARRHIWKILVCGSRLSHASTTEGLTVIYQGPHTDSAVILAGMGRWAGFRIGYRDLMRLYFARVPDDAGGGLFNAFAAIFRDQLSFQEDLTRYSVEVDGRPQLTPTQVPPLLAQHLGAMDPEERRNSLYNAELVEIRSPGRWIEPLAHPVDAAARARNVRRWRPLLDVLAEPRILSGRSTSLRARTGLIPHARLMHVFSELESTGPQLRPHLNYLEQLGREPEGQWLLVVPQPAGAGPVASVVGFESLTLFRRERRARGDGFGRITNPSHEAAVEAAVGQADRALPLLGAVLLYPIYEGEDSPGKNSEVDPSQIVMGVGIYTPEEEAGPSLRFRSVPSP
;
A
#
# COMPACT_ATOMS: atom_id res chain seq x y z
N MET A 1 9.95 49.61 67.21
CA MET A 1 10.03 49.90 65.76
C MET A 1 9.16 48.90 65.02
N THR A 2 8.13 49.42 64.37
CA THR A 2 7.06 48.77 63.60
C THR A 2 7.51 48.33 62.21
N THR A 3 7.10 47.14 61.74
CA THR A 3 6.60 46.91 60.36
C THR A 3 6.02 45.49 60.12
N SER A 4 4.68 45.43 60.16
CA SER A 4 3.75 44.73 59.25
C SER A 4 4.01 43.29 58.77
N ARG A 5 3.35 42.32 59.43
CA ARG A 5 2.94 41.02 58.85
C ARG A 5 1.95 41.23 57.68
N ARG A 6 2.39 41.01 56.43
CA ARG A 6 1.47 40.78 55.29
C ARG A 6 1.03 39.31 55.30
N ARG A 7 -0.22 39.05 55.72
CA ARG A 7 -0.91 37.77 55.51
C ARG A 7 -1.05 37.52 54.00
N SER A 8 -0.54 36.39 53.50
CA SER A 8 -0.85 35.95 52.14
C SER A 8 -2.35 35.64 52.06
N ARG A 9 -3.05 36.27 51.12
CA ARG A 9 -4.45 35.98 50.81
C ARG A 9 -4.47 34.78 49.85
N ALA A 10 -4.36 33.57 50.37
CA ALA A 10 -4.63 32.36 49.60
C ALA A 10 -6.13 32.29 49.26
N ASN A 11 -6.46 32.40 47.98
CA ASN A 11 -7.81 32.23 47.42
C ASN A 11 -8.15 30.72 47.42
N PRO A 12 -9.31 30.26 47.93
CA PRO A 12 -9.59 28.85 48.16
C PRO A 12 -10.19 28.21 46.90
N LEU A 13 -9.35 27.86 45.93
CA LEU A 13 -9.77 26.96 44.85
C LEU A 13 -9.53 25.53 45.32
N GLY A 14 -10.58 24.71 45.30
CA GLY A 14 -10.48 23.27 45.63
C GLY A 14 -9.57 22.49 44.67
N PRO A 15 -9.32 21.20 44.92
CA PRO A 15 -8.55 20.34 44.02
C PRO A 15 -9.16 20.32 42.61
N LEU A 16 -8.38 19.94 41.60
CA LEU A 16 -8.90 19.68 40.25
C LEU A 16 -9.94 18.55 40.32
N HIS A 17 -10.93 18.59 39.42
CA HIS A 17 -11.97 17.57 39.39
C HIS A 17 -11.39 16.21 38.96
N PRO A 18 -11.69 15.10 39.67
CA PRO A 18 -11.10 13.80 39.39
C PRO A 18 -11.46 13.27 37.99
N ASP A 19 -12.63 13.58 37.47
CA ASP A 19 -13.08 13.11 36.14
C ASP A 19 -12.68 14.04 34.98
N ALA A 20 -11.90 15.09 35.24
CA ALA A 20 -11.40 15.94 34.16
C ALA A 20 -10.33 15.20 33.36
N GLY A 21 -10.50 15.11 32.04
CA GLY A 21 -9.50 14.58 31.11
C GLY A 21 -8.17 15.36 31.16
N PRO A 22 -7.06 14.78 30.67
CA PRO A 22 -5.73 15.37 30.81
C PRO A 22 -5.64 16.78 30.22
N GLU A 23 -6.21 17.02 29.04
CA GLU A 23 -6.22 18.33 28.37
C GLU A 23 -7.00 19.37 29.18
N ARG A 24 -8.14 18.97 29.76
CA ARG A 24 -8.98 19.85 30.59
C ARG A 24 -8.29 20.23 31.89
N ARG A 25 -7.53 19.31 32.48
CA ARG A 25 -6.75 19.57 33.71
C ARG A 25 -5.64 20.58 33.44
N GLU A 26 -4.91 20.44 32.34
CA GLU A 26 -3.87 21.39 31.96
C GLU A 26 -4.44 22.79 31.70
N LEU A 27 -5.56 22.88 30.97
CA LEU A 27 -6.26 24.16 30.76
C LEU A 27 -6.71 24.77 32.09
N ALA A 28 -7.32 23.98 32.97
CA ALA A 28 -7.78 24.45 34.27
C ALA A 28 -6.62 25.00 35.12
N LEU A 29 -5.45 24.35 35.11
CA LEU A 29 -4.25 24.85 35.80
C LEU A 29 -3.77 26.19 35.22
N ALA A 30 -3.71 26.31 33.89
CA ALA A 30 -3.32 27.55 33.23
C ALA A 30 -4.28 28.71 33.54
N LEU A 31 -5.59 28.46 33.56
CA LEU A 31 -6.59 29.47 33.93
C LEU A 31 -6.49 29.87 35.42
N ARG A 32 -6.12 28.93 36.32
CA ARG A 32 -5.85 29.27 37.73
C ARG A 32 -4.64 30.18 37.87
N GLU A 33 -3.58 29.93 37.11
CA GLU A 33 -2.37 30.76 37.11
C GLU A 33 -2.65 32.19 36.63
N LEU A 34 -3.43 32.34 35.56
CA LEU A 34 -3.89 33.66 35.09
C LEU A 34 -4.73 34.39 36.14
N LEU A 35 -5.65 33.68 36.81
CA LEU A 35 -6.46 34.28 37.87
C LEU A 35 -5.60 34.69 39.09
N GLN A 36 -4.57 33.91 39.43
CA GLN A 36 -3.63 34.26 40.50
C GLN A 36 -2.84 35.53 40.16
N ARG A 37 -2.45 35.70 38.90
CA ARG A 37 -1.79 36.92 38.40
C ARG A 37 -2.64 38.17 38.61
N LEU A 38 -3.98 38.05 38.63
CA LEU A 38 -4.89 39.17 38.90
C LEU A 38 -4.83 39.70 40.34
N ASP A 39 -4.27 38.96 41.31
CA ASP A 39 -4.37 39.30 42.74
C ASP A 39 -5.82 39.65 43.17
N MET A 40 -6.80 39.01 42.53
CA MET A 40 -8.23 39.24 42.72
C MET A 40 -8.92 37.95 43.17
N PRO A 41 -9.79 37.98 44.22
CA PRO A 41 -10.57 36.81 44.60
C PRO A 41 -11.47 36.31 43.46
N MET A 42 -11.64 35.00 43.33
CA MET A 42 -12.41 34.40 42.21
C MET A 42 -13.84 34.95 42.16
N ARG A 43 -14.47 35.11 43.33
CA ARG A 43 -15.83 35.68 43.45
C ARG A 43 -15.91 37.13 42.98
N THR A 44 -14.86 37.92 43.21
CA THR A 44 -14.79 39.31 42.75
C THR A 44 -14.61 39.36 41.24
N TYR A 45 -13.78 38.45 40.69
CA TYR A 45 -13.60 38.32 39.25
C TYR A 45 -14.89 37.86 38.54
N ALA A 46 -15.58 36.86 39.10
CA ALA A 46 -16.86 36.39 38.59
C ALA A 46 -17.91 37.52 38.54
N LYS A 47 -17.94 38.40 39.55
CA LYS A 47 -18.82 39.57 39.59
C LYS A 47 -18.45 40.61 38.52
N LYS A 48 -17.15 40.84 38.28
CA LYS A 48 -16.66 41.72 37.21
C LYS A 48 -17.11 41.23 35.83
N GLU A 49 -17.03 39.93 35.60
CA GLU A 49 -17.44 39.26 34.37
C GLU A 49 -18.96 39.07 34.22
N ALA A 50 -19.77 39.55 35.17
CA ALA A 50 -21.21 39.27 35.24
C ALA A 50 -21.56 37.76 35.17
N ARG A 51 -20.68 36.90 35.70
CA ARG A 51 -20.83 35.43 35.72
C ARG A 51 -21.14 34.93 37.12
N HIS A 52 -21.91 33.83 37.21
CA HIS A 52 -22.16 33.19 38.50
C HIS A 52 -20.85 32.57 39.06
N PRO A 53 -20.50 32.76 40.34
CA PRO A 53 -19.25 32.27 40.91
C PRO A 53 -19.03 30.75 40.79
N SER A 54 -20.10 29.96 40.81
CA SER A 54 -19.98 28.50 40.60
C SER A 54 -19.56 28.14 39.18
N SER A 55 -19.98 28.89 38.16
CA SER A 55 -19.57 28.64 36.76
C SER A 55 -18.08 28.87 36.57
N VAL A 56 -17.55 29.96 37.13
CA VAL A 56 -16.11 30.27 37.12
C VAL A 56 -15.33 29.21 37.91
N SER A 57 -15.83 28.82 39.09
CA SER A 57 -15.21 27.76 39.89
C SER A 57 -15.13 26.42 39.16
N ARG A 58 -16.18 26.05 38.42
CA ARG A 58 -16.27 24.79 37.66
C ARG A 58 -15.34 24.77 36.45
N ALA A 59 -15.15 25.92 35.78
CA ALA A 59 -14.16 26.06 34.72
C ALA A 59 -12.74 25.94 35.27
N LEU A 60 -12.46 26.62 36.40
CA LEU A 60 -11.15 26.57 37.06
C LEU A 60 -10.86 25.21 37.73
N SER A 61 -11.85 24.38 38.04
CA SER A 61 -11.64 23.01 38.52
C SER A 61 -11.54 21.96 37.42
N GLY A 62 -11.86 22.33 36.17
CA GLY A 62 -12.02 21.36 35.08
C GLY A 62 -13.28 20.50 35.19
N GLU A 63 -14.20 20.80 36.12
CA GLU A 63 -15.51 20.13 36.21
C GLU A 63 -16.39 20.45 34.99
N ARG A 64 -16.26 21.65 34.43
CA ARG A 64 -16.93 22.05 33.19
C ARG A 64 -15.94 22.65 32.20
N PRO A 65 -16.22 22.54 30.88
CA PRO A 65 -15.45 23.25 29.88
C PRO A 65 -15.46 24.76 30.13
N ALA A 66 -14.31 25.40 29.94
CA ALA A 66 -14.24 26.85 29.93
C ALA A 66 -15.00 27.39 28.71
N GLN A 67 -15.57 28.59 28.83
CA GLN A 67 -16.18 29.29 27.69
C GLN A 67 -15.15 30.20 27.04
N GLU A 68 -15.16 30.31 25.72
CA GLU A 68 -14.20 31.11 24.94
C GLU A 68 -14.11 32.56 25.45
N ASP A 69 -15.26 33.22 25.63
CA ASP A 69 -15.33 34.59 26.16
C ASP A 69 -14.69 34.72 27.55
N PHE A 70 -14.83 33.69 28.40
CA PHE A 70 -14.23 33.70 29.73
C PHE A 70 -12.69 33.62 29.65
N VAL A 71 -12.16 32.76 28.76
CA VAL A 71 -10.71 32.64 28.54
C VAL A 71 -10.15 33.94 27.96
N LYS A 72 -10.86 34.52 26.98
CA LYS A 72 -10.51 35.79 26.33
C LYS A 72 -10.44 36.94 27.34
N ASN A 73 -11.46 37.10 28.17
CA ASN A 73 -11.52 38.17 29.16
C ASN A 73 -10.46 38.00 30.26
N LEU A 74 -10.20 36.75 30.68
CA LEU A 74 -9.17 36.46 31.69
C LEU A 74 -7.76 36.74 31.18
N LEU A 75 -7.45 36.39 29.93
CA LEU A 75 -6.19 36.74 29.29
C LEU A 75 -6.01 38.25 29.16
N HIS A 76 -7.04 38.95 28.69
CA HIS A 76 -7.03 40.40 28.56
C HIS A 76 -6.73 41.07 29.90
N ASP A 77 -7.48 40.71 30.94
CA ASP A 77 -7.34 41.30 32.28
C ASP A 77 -6.00 40.98 32.95
N ALA A 78 -5.44 39.79 32.69
CA ALA A 78 -4.15 39.37 33.23
C ALA A 78 -2.97 40.14 32.60
N GLY A 79 -3.16 40.68 31.39
CA GLY A 79 -2.18 41.51 30.68
C GLY A 79 -2.31 43.02 30.88
N GLN A 80 -3.32 43.52 31.60
CA GLN A 80 -3.52 44.97 31.81
C GLN A 80 -2.61 45.55 32.92
N PRO A 81 -2.15 46.81 32.79
CA PRO A 81 -1.34 47.48 33.81
C PRO A 81 -2.10 47.59 35.15
N PRO A 82 -1.39 47.53 36.30
CA PRO A 82 0.05 47.69 36.49
C PRO A 82 0.88 46.40 36.33
N ARG A 83 0.30 45.31 35.83
CA ARG A 83 1.01 44.03 35.66
C ARG A 83 1.84 44.01 34.39
N PRO A 84 2.92 43.21 34.33
CA PRO A 84 3.63 42.98 33.08
C PRO A 84 2.65 42.38 32.06
N PRO A 85 2.67 42.84 30.79
CA PRO A 85 1.90 42.22 29.72
C PRO A 85 2.26 40.74 29.62
N LEU A 86 1.28 39.91 29.24
CA LEU A 86 1.53 38.51 28.90
C LEU A 86 2.34 38.45 27.60
N SER A 87 3.28 37.51 27.50
CA SER A 87 3.97 37.24 26.24
C SER A 87 3.01 36.60 25.23
N GLU A 88 3.30 36.75 23.93
CA GLU A 88 2.54 36.04 22.87
C GLU A 88 2.57 34.52 23.07
N GLU A 89 3.66 33.99 23.63
CA GLU A 89 3.83 32.57 23.94
C GLU A 89 2.91 32.12 25.09
N GLU A 90 2.77 32.92 26.15
CA GLU A 90 1.85 32.66 27.27
C GLU A 90 0.38 32.65 26.78
N ILE A 91 0.01 33.64 25.96
CA ILE A 91 -1.34 33.74 25.36
C ILE A 91 -1.60 32.57 24.42
N GLY A 92 -0.64 32.25 23.55
CA GLY A 92 -0.73 31.16 22.59
C GLY A 92 -0.88 29.79 23.28
N ARG A 93 -0.15 29.57 24.37
CA ARG A 93 -0.24 28.34 25.17
C ARG A 93 -1.65 28.11 25.74
N VAL A 94 -2.27 29.14 26.29
CA VAL A 94 -3.62 29.03 26.88
C VAL A 94 -4.67 28.73 25.81
N TRP A 95 -4.59 29.40 24.66
CA TRP A 95 -5.48 29.13 23.52
C TRP A 95 -5.25 27.75 22.88
N ALA A 96 -4.01 27.24 22.90
CA ALA A 96 -3.73 25.88 22.46
C ALA A 96 -4.34 24.83 23.39
N LEU A 97 -4.25 25.03 24.71
CA LEU A 97 -4.89 24.17 25.71
C LEU A 97 -6.43 24.22 25.61
N PHE A 98 -7.00 25.40 25.34
CA PHE A 98 -8.43 25.57 25.12
C PHE A 98 -8.92 24.76 23.92
N ARG A 99 -8.24 24.88 22.77
CA ARG A 99 -8.56 24.11 21.55
C ARG A 99 -8.40 22.61 21.77
N LYS A 100 -7.36 22.17 22.49
CA LYS A 100 -7.17 20.74 22.83
C LYS A 100 -8.33 20.16 23.66
N ASP A 101 -8.86 20.91 24.63
CA ASP A 101 -10.05 20.50 25.39
C ASP A 101 -11.34 20.55 24.56
N GLU A 102 -11.46 21.45 23.59
CA GLU A 102 -12.58 21.43 22.64
C GLU A 102 -12.52 20.22 21.71
N GLU A 103 -11.36 19.98 21.09
CA GLU A 103 -11.14 18.85 20.20
C GLU A 103 -11.35 17.49 20.88
N SER A 104 -10.95 17.35 22.15
CA SER A 104 -11.11 16.09 22.90
C SER A 104 -12.57 15.75 23.21
N ARG A 105 -13.49 16.71 23.06
CA ARG A 105 -14.94 16.54 23.26
C ARG A 105 -15.72 16.28 21.98
N MET A 106 -15.11 16.40 20.81
CA MET A 106 -15.79 16.17 19.52
C MET A 106 -15.90 14.68 19.20
N ASP A 107 -16.97 14.28 18.50
CA ASP A 107 -17.04 12.95 17.92
C ASP A 107 -15.95 12.77 16.83
N PRO A 108 -15.47 11.54 16.57
CA PRO A 108 -14.36 11.29 15.64
C PRO A 108 -14.58 11.90 14.25
N THR A 109 -15.79 11.86 13.71
CA THR A 109 -16.11 12.37 12.38
C THR A 109 -16.09 13.90 12.32
N SER A 110 -16.64 14.57 13.35
CA SER A 110 -16.55 16.04 13.47
C SER A 110 -15.12 16.50 13.71
N ARG A 111 -14.33 15.72 14.47
CA ARG A 111 -12.91 15.98 14.71
C ARG A 111 -12.10 15.84 13.42
N ILE A 112 -12.32 14.80 12.63
CA ILE A 112 -11.69 14.64 11.32
C ILE A 112 -12.02 15.81 10.41
N ARG A 113 -13.30 16.19 10.29
CA ARG A 113 -13.72 17.35 9.47
C ARG A 113 -13.10 18.67 9.92
N LEU A 114 -12.98 18.90 11.23
CA LEU A 114 -12.31 20.08 11.78
C LEU A 114 -10.83 20.08 11.40
N LEU A 115 -10.14 18.95 11.57
CA LEU A 115 -8.71 18.83 11.25
C LEU A 115 -8.47 18.91 9.74
N GLU A 116 -9.33 18.37 8.88
CA GLU A 116 -9.29 18.53 7.42
C GLU A 116 -9.48 20.00 7.00
N ARG A 117 -10.35 20.73 7.72
CA ARG A 117 -10.48 22.18 7.52
C ARG A 117 -9.22 22.91 7.96
N SER A 118 -8.66 22.60 9.13
CA SER A 118 -7.39 23.18 9.56
C SER A 118 -6.23 22.81 8.63
N ASN A 119 -6.26 21.63 8.01
CA ASN A 119 -5.27 21.22 7.02
C ASN A 119 -5.37 22.08 5.76
N ARG A 120 -6.59 22.37 5.29
CA ARG A 120 -6.83 23.32 4.19
C ARG A 120 -6.41 24.74 4.53
N GLU A 121 -6.70 25.22 5.74
CA GLU A 121 -6.28 26.54 6.21
C GLU A 121 -4.74 26.65 6.32
N LEU A 122 -4.06 25.59 6.76
CA LEU A 122 -2.60 25.52 6.73
C LEU A 122 -2.05 25.47 5.30
N GLU A 123 -2.70 24.75 4.38
CA GLU A 123 -2.33 24.73 2.96
C GLU A 123 -2.50 26.10 2.30
N GLU A 124 -3.57 26.83 2.61
CA GLU A 124 -3.78 28.21 2.16
C GLU A 124 -2.73 29.14 2.74
N ARG A 125 -2.45 29.03 4.04
CA ARG A 125 -1.41 29.84 4.69
C ARG A 125 -0.01 29.51 4.18
N LEU A 126 0.26 28.25 3.83
CA LEU A 126 1.49 27.83 3.18
C LEU A 126 1.64 28.55 1.84
N ARG A 127 0.57 28.56 1.02
CA ARG A 127 0.54 29.31 -0.25
C ARG A 127 0.75 30.80 -0.05
N GLU A 128 0.08 31.43 0.92
CA GLU A 128 0.25 32.86 1.21
C GLU A 128 1.69 33.21 1.65
N LEU A 129 2.30 32.35 2.46
CA LEU A 129 3.70 32.50 2.88
C LEU A 129 4.68 32.32 1.71
N GLU A 130 4.39 31.37 0.82
CA GLU A 130 5.14 31.11 -0.41
C GLU A 130 5.05 32.28 -1.39
N ASP A 131 3.85 32.84 -1.59
CA ASP A 131 3.60 34.00 -2.45
C ASP A 131 4.26 35.27 -1.88
N SER A 132 4.15 35.47 -0.56
CA SER A 132 4.81 36.56 0.16
C SER A 132 6.34 36.46 0.12
N ARG A 133 6.91 35.24 0.09
CA ARG A 133 8.34 35.00 -0.08
C ARG A 133 8.78 35.34 -1.50
N ALA A 134 8.01 34.95 -2.51
CA ALA A 134 8.31 35.24 -3.91
C ALA A 134 8.28 36.75 -4.22
N ALA A 135 7.38 37.50 -3.57
CA ALA A 135 7.27 38.95 -3.75
C ALA A 135 8.43 39.77 -3.12
N ALA A 136 9.23 39.18 -2.24
CA ALA A 136 10.34 39.88 -1.57
C ALA A 136 11.59 40.04 -2.47
N ASP A 137 11.66 39.39 -3.63
CA ASP A 137 12.88 39.27 -4.44
C ASP A 137 13.11 40.41 -5.46
N THR A 138 12.52 41.61 -5.26
CA THR A 138 12.66 42.74 -6.19
C THR A 138 13.49 43.92 -5.63
N ASP A 139 14.53 44.28 -6.39
CA ASP A 139 15.47 45.41 -6.31
C ASP A 139 15.45 46.32 -5.05
N GLY A 140 16.58 46.29 -4.32
CA GLY A 140 16.87 47.22 -3.22
C GLY A 140 18.38 47.40 -2.99
N THR A 141 18.76 48.53 -2.42
CA THR A 141 20.13 48.91 -2.06
C THR A 141 20.75 47.99 -0.98
N ALA A 142 22.08 48.05 -0.81
CA ALA A 142 22.82 47.16 0.09
C ALA A 142 22.34 47.15 1.56
N ALA A 143 21.72 48.24 2.05
CA ALA A 143 21.11 48.29 3.38
C ALA A 143 19.71 47.64 3.44
N GLU A 144 18.97 47.64 2.33
CA GLU A 144 17.69 46.96 2.19
C GLU A 144 17.88 45.44 2.06
N LEU A 145 19.02 45.00 1.51
CA LEU A 145 19.39 43.59 1.33
C LEU A 145 19.59 42.81 2.65
N ASP A 146 20.15 43.42 3.70
CA ASP A 146 20.28 42.75 5.01
C ASP A 146 18.93 42.66 5.75
N SER A 147 18.09 43.68 5.61
CA SER A 147 16.68 43.64 6.08
C SER A 147 15.87 42.59 5.31
N LEU A 148 16.13 42.42 4.01
CA LEU A 148 15.49 41.42 3.16
C LEU A 148 15.93 40.01 3.56
N ARG A 149 17.23 39.80 3.80
CA ARG A 149 17.77 38.52 4.27
C ARG A 149 17.21 38.10 5.62
N GLN A 150 17.06 39.03 6.56
CA GLN A 150 16.41 38.74 7.84
C GLN A 150 14.93 38.37 7.68
N ARG A 151 14.20 39.09 6.80
CA ARG A 151 12.79 38.77 6.51
C ARG A 151 12.64 37.42 5.82
N LEU A 152 13.48 37.10 4.83
CA LEU A 152 13.50 35.80 4.14
C LEU A 152 13.85 34.67 5.10
N HIS A 153 14.86 34.84 5.96
CA HIS A 153 15.22 33.84 6.95
C HIS A 153 14.12 33.59 7.99
N GLN A 154 13.44 34.65 8.47
CA GLN A 154 12.26 34.50 9.32
C GLN A 154 11.11 33.78 8.59
N ARG A 155 10.91 34.07 7.30
CA ARG A 155 9.88 33.42 6.48
C ARG A 155 10.18 31.95 6.21
N GLU A 156 11.44 31.58 6.00
CA GLU A 156 11.87 30.19 5.86
C GLU A 156 11.64 29.38 7.14
N GLN A 157 11.92 29.98 8.29
CA GLN A 157 11.63 29.37 9.60
C GLN A 157 10.11 29.22 9.83
N GLU A 158 9.31 30.20 9.42
CA GLU A 158 7.85 30.13 9.51
C GLU A 158 7.27 29.07 8.55
N LEU A 159 7.79 28.99 7.32
CA LEU A 159 7.40 27.98 6.34
C LEU A 159 7.68 26.56 6.84
N ALA A 160 8.91 26.29 7.30
CA ALA A 160 9.31 24.99 7.82
C ALA A 160 8.45 24.55 9.02
N ARG A 161 8.05 25.51 9.87
CA ARG A 161 7.14 25.27 10.99
C ARG A 161 5.74 24.89 10.51
N VAL A 162 5.18 25.62 9.54
CA VAL A 162 3.84 25.34 8.98
C VAL A 162 3.81 24.00 8.24
N GLU A 163 4.86 23.64 7.50
CA GLU A 163 4.99 22.31 6.86
C GLU A 163 5.02 21.18 7.91
N GLN A 164 5.78 21.35 8.99
CA GLN A 164 5.83 20.38 10.08
C GLN A 164 4.46 20.23 10.76
N GLU A 165 3.75 21.35 10.98
CA GLU A 165 2.39 21.35 11.53
C GLU A 165 1.39 20.63 10.61
N ARG A 166 1.45 20.86 9.29
CA ARG A 166 0.66 20.13 8.27
C ARG A 166 0.93 18.63 8.32
N ASP A 167 2.19 18.22 8.34
CA ASP A 167 2.55 16.80 8.35
C ASP A 167 2.10 16.09 9.64
N GLN A 168 2.21 16.78 10.78
CA GLN A 168 1.66 16.29 12.05
C GLN A 168 0.14 16.17 12.00
N LEU A 169 -0.54 17.12 11.35
CA LEU A 169 -1.99 17.12 11.20
C LEU A 169 -2.46 16.00 10.28
N ALA A 170 -1.81 15.79 9.13
CA ALA A 170 -2.09 14.69 8.22
C ALA A 170 -1.87 13.32 8.89
N ARG A 171 -0.81 13.18 9.71
CA ARG A 171 -0.61 12.00 10.55
C ARG A 171 -1.74 11.82 11.57
N ARG A 172 -2.20 12.90 12.22
CA ARG A 172 -3.33 12.85 13.14
C ARG A 172 -4.63 12.47 12.43
N ILE A 173 -4.89 12.96 11.22
CA ILE A 173 -6.08 12.59 10.43
C ILE A 173 -6.03 11.11 10.08
N ARG A 174 -4.91 10.61 9.52
CA ARG A 174 -4.74 9.17 9.22
C ARG A 174 -4.89 8.30 10.46
N LYS A 175 -4.33 8.74 11.60
CA LYS A 175 -4.49 8.06 12.88
C LYS A 175 -5.96 8.04 13.32
N LEU A 176 -6.65 9.17 13.26
CA LEU A 176 -8.06 9.26 13.65
C LEU A 176 -8.97 8.44 12.71
N LEU A 177 -8.67 8.39 11.41
CA LEU A 177 -9.34 7.51 10.46
C LEU A 177 -9.11 6.04 10.84
N ALA A 178 -7.87 5.66 11.15
CA ALA A 178 -7.54 4.30 11.61
C ALA A 178 -8.21 3.94 12.94
N ASP A 179 -8.15 4.83 13.95
CA ASP A 179 -8.75 4.65 15.27
C ASP A 179 -10.28 4.60 15.20
N ALA A 180 -10.89 5.37 14.29
CA ALA A 180 -12.32 5.35 14.01
C ALA A 180 -12.75 4.22 13.06
N GLY A 181 -11.79 3.46 12.50
CA GLY A 181 -12.05 2.44 11.49
C GLY A 181 -12.69 2.97 10.21
N LEU A 182 -12.46 4.24 9.87
CA LEU A 182 -13.00 4.91 8.69
C LEU A 182 -11.99 4.86 7.53
N ARG A 183 -12.50 4.73 6.29
CA ARG A 183 -11.68 4.68 5.07
C ARG A 183 -10.88 5.96 4.84
N ASP A 184 -9.72 5.82 4.21
CA ASP A 184 -8.99 6.92 3.55
C ASP A 184 -9.67 7.22 2.20
N GLY A 185 -10.89 7.77 2.26
CA GLY A 185 -11.59 8.44 1.15
C GLY A 185 -11.98 7.68 -0.13
N HIS A 186 -11.39 6.54 -0.49
CA HIS A 186 -11.54 5.92 -1.81
C HIS A 186 -12.23 4.54 -1.73
N GLY A 187 -13.36 4.37 -2.44
CA GLY A 187 -14.03 3.08 -2.61
C GLY A 187 -13.31 2.16 -3.62
N PRO A 188 -13.83 0.95 -3.87
CA PRO A 188 -13.29 0.07 -4.91
C PRO A 188 -13.27 0.75 -6.28
N VAL A 189 -12.16 0.62 -6.99
CA VAL A 189 -12.04 1.07 -8.38
C VAL A 189 -12.60 -0.01 -9.27
N VAL A 190 -13.54 0.35 -10.15
CA VAL A 190 -14.26 -0.60 -11.01
C VAL A 190 -14.09 -0.19 -12.47
N ILE A 191 -13.62 -1.13 -13.29
CA ILE A 191 -13.63 -1.04 -14.75
C ILE A 191 -14.56 -2.15 -15.23
N GLN A 192 -15.59 -1.81 -16.00
CA GLN A 192 -16.61 -2.78 -16.40
C GLN A 192 -17.04 -2.57 -17.85
N SER A 193 -17.39 -3.66 -18.51
CA SER A 193 -18.13 -3.61 -19.77
C SER A 193 -19.58 -3.18 -19.50
N PRO A 194 -20.27 -2.50 -20.45
CA PRO A 194 -21.67 -2.15 -20.29
C PRO A 194 -22.53 -3.38 -20.03
N SER A 195 -23.27 -3.39 -18.91
CA SER A 195 -24.15 -4.49 -18.52
C SER A 195 -25.44 -3.97 -17.88
N ALA A 196 -26.50 -4.78 -17.95
CA ALA A 196 -27.76 -4.46 -17.29
C ALA A 196 -27.67 -4.78 -15.79
N ARG A 197 -28.16 -3.87 -14.94
CA ARG A 197 -28.21 -4.10 -13.50
C ARG A 197 -29.28 -5.15 -13.19
N TRP A 198 -28.86 -6.32 -12.69
CA TRP A 198 -29.75 -7.41 -12.25
C TRP A 198 -29.84 -7.55 -10.73
N TYR A 199 -28.78 -7.12 -10.04
CA TYR A 199 -28.66 -7.30 -8.60
C TYR A 199 -29.00 -6.01 -7.86
N ASP A 200 -29.88 -6.14 -6.87
CA ASP A 200 -30.11 -5.13 -5.85
C ASP A 200 -29.65 -5.69 -4.48
N PRO A 201 -28.60 -5.11 -3.88
CA PRO A 201 -28.19 -5.50 -2.53
C PRO A 201 -29.32 -5.41 -1.50
N LYS A 202 -30.29 -4.50 -1.69
CA LYS A 202 -31.42 -4.24 -0.76
C LYS A 202 -32.66 -5.09 -1.05
N ALA A 203 -32.94 -5.41 -2.30
CA ALA A 203 -34.07 -6.24 -2.71
C ALA A 203 -33.58 -7.62 -3.19
N ARG A 204 -33.58 -8.62 -2.30
CA ARG A 204 -33.24 -10.00 -2.66
C ARG A 204 -34.44 -10.92 -2.49
N PRO A 205 -35.04 -11.44 -3.58
CA PRO A 205 -36.04 -12.51 -3.51
C PRO A 205 -35.36 -13.79 -3.00
N GLY A 206 -35.91 -14.44 -1.97
CA GLY A 206 -35.43 -15.74 -1.48
C GLY A 206 -34.87 -15.80 -0.05
N GLY A 207 -34.68 -14.65 0.60
CA GLY A 207 -34.18 -14.57 1.99
C GLY A 207 -32.66 -14.49 2.09
N ARG A 208 -32.16 -13.72 3.06
CA ARG A 208 -30.72 -13.56 3.31
C ARG A 208 -30.31 -14.51 4.43
N VAL A 209 -29.75 -15.67 4.06
CA VAL A 209 -29.37 -16.70 5.04
C VAL A 209 -27.91 -16.53 5.43
N TYR A 210 -27.01 -16.52 4.44
CA TYR A 210 -25.58 -16.66 4.70
C TYR A 210 -24.87 -15.33 4.92
N TRP A 211 -25.15 -14.30 4.12
CA TRP A 211 -24.47 -13.00 4.31
C TRP A 211 -24.74 -12.36 5.68
N PRO A 212 -26.00 -12.27 6.17
CA PRO A 212 -26.26 -11.68 7.49
C PRO A 212 -25.62 -12.46 8.63
N ALA A 213 -25.62 -13.80 8.55
CA ALA A 213 -24.96 -14.65 9.54
C ALA A 213 -23.44 -14.40 9.58
N TYR A 214 -22.82 -14.25 8.40
CA TYR A 214 -21.40 -13.91 8.31
C TYR A 214 -21.09 -12.51 8.85
N ALA A 215 -21.88 -11.50 8.48
CA ALA A 215 -21.73 -10.14 8.97
C ALA A 215 -21.88 -10.04 10.51
N ASP A 216 -22.86 -10.74 11.08
CA ASP A 216 -23.05 -10.85 12.54
C ASP A 216 -21.86 -11.55 13.22
N LEU A 217 -21.33 -12.64 12.64
CA LEU A 217 -20.12 -13.30 13.14
C LEU A 217 -18.92 -12.36 13.18
N LEU A 218 -18.68 -11.59 12.10
CA LEU A 218 -17.59 -10.62 12.06
C LEU A 218 -17.75 -9.55 13.15
N ALA A 219 -18.95 -9.01 13.31
CA ALA A 219 -19.26 -8.03 14.36
C ALA A 219 -18.99 -8.60 15.77
N ARG A 220 -19.42 -9.85 16.04
CA ARG A 220 -19.16 -10.51 17.33
C ARG A 220 -17.68 -10.72 17.61
N ARG A 221 -16.89 -11.01 16.57
CA ARG A 221 -15.41 -11.09 16.65
C ARG A 221 -14.73 -9.71 16.81
N GLY A 222 -15.49 -8.65 17.08
CA GLY A 222 -14.98 -7.31 17.35
C GLY A 222 -14.58 -6.52 16.10
N TRP A 223 -15.06 -6.90 14.91
CA TRP A 223 -14.88 -6.06 13.72
C TRP A 223 -15.68 -4.76 13.88
N GLN A 224 -15.04 -3.64 13.56
CA GLN A 224 -15.72 -2.34 13.57
C GLN A 224 -16.88 -2.34 12.55
N PRO A 225 -18.04 -1.73 12.88
CA PRO A 225 -19.20 -1.70 11.99
C PRO A 225 -18.89 -1.13 10.60
N SER A 226 -18.04 -0.10 10.53
CA SER A 226 -17.56 0.48 9.27
C SER A 226 -16.81 -0.55 8.41
N ARG A 227 -15.94 -1.36 9.01
CA ARG A 227 -15.18 -2.40 8.30
C ARG A 227 -16.09 -3.51 7.75
N VAL A 228 -17.16 -3.84 8.47
CA VAL A 228 -18.16 -4.82 7.98
C VAL A 228 -18.95 -4.21 6.81
N ALA A 229 -19.37 -2.95 6.92
CA ALA A 229 -20.02 -2.23 5.83
C ALA A 229 -19.12 -2.09 4.60
N ASP A 230 -17.82 -1.90 4.81
CA ASP A 230 -16.86 -1.82 3.71
C ASP A 230 -16.73 -3.12 2.94
N LEU A 231 -16.70 -4.24 3.67
CA LEU A 231 -16.73 -5.58 3.09
C LEU A 231 -18.05 -5.85 2.37
N ASP A 232 -19.17 -5.36 2.91
CA ASP A 232 -20.48 -5.43 2.27
C ASP A 232 -20.43 -4.76 0.89
N GLU A 233 -20.06 -3.49 0.84
CA GLU A 233 -20.00 -2.73 -0.41
C GLU A 233 -19.00 -3.35 -1.41
N ALA A 234 -17.81 -3.73 -0.97
CA ALA A 234 -16.79 -4.32 -1.83
C ALA A 234 -17.26 -5.64 -2.47
N THR A 235 -17.94 -6.49 -1.70
CA THR A 235 -18.47 -7.76 -2.22
C THR A 235 -19.71 -7.56 -3.10
N ASP A 236 -20.50 -6.51 -2.88
CA ASP A 236 -21.59 -6.13 -3.81
C ASP A 236 -21.02 -5.75 -5.18
N GLN A 237 -19.89 -5.03 -5.25
CA GLN A 237 -19.26 -4.67 -6.53
C GLN A 237 -18.84 -5.88 -7.37
N VAL A 238 -18.60 -7.04 -6.76
CA VAL A 238 -18.32 -8.28 -7.51
C VAL A 238 -19.62 -8.97 -7.90
N VAL A 239 -20.54 -9.18 -6.95
CA VAL A 239 -21.78 -9.94 -7.22
C VAL A 239 -22.67 -9.24 -8.24
N GLU A 240 -22.76 -7.91 -8.20
CA GLU A 240 -23.51 -7.11 -9.18
C GLU A 240 -23.04 -7.32 -10.64
N LYS A 241 -21.80 -7.77 -10.83
CA LYS A 241 -21.11 -7.87 -12.13
C LYS A 241 -21.08 -9.30 -12.66
N LEU A 242 -21.56 -10.26 -11.86
CA LEU A 242 -21.86 -11.61 -12.33
C LEU A 242 -23.15 -11.60 -13.16
N ALA A 243 -23.50 -12.71 -13.82
CA ALA A 243 -24.79 -12.83 -14.50
C ALA A 243 -25.92 -13.30 -13.57
N ASP A 244 -27.13 -12.80 -13.78
CA ASP A 244 -28.33 -13.27 -13.06
C ASP A 244 -28.47 -14.81 -13.18
N PRO A 245 -28.40 -15.56 -12.06
CA PRO A 245 -28.48 -17.01 -12.09
C PRO A 245 -29.83 -17.52 -12.61
N SER A 246 -30.89 -16.71 -12.55
CA SER A 246 -32.23 -17.03 -13.03
C SER A 246 -32.49 -16.65 -14.49
N ALA A 247 -31.54 -15.96 -15.14
CA ALA A 247 -31.70 -15.49 -16.52
C ALA A 247 -32.05 -16.65 -17.48
N PRO A 248 -33.00 -16.46 -18.42
CA PRO A 248 -33.33 -17.49 -19.42
C PRO A 248 -32.12 -17.88 -20.27
N GLU A 249 -31.32 -16.89 -20.67
CA GLU A 249 -30.09 -17.10 -21.44
C GLU A 249 -28.90 -17.37 -20.51
N ALA A 250 -28.06 -18.33 -20.89
CA ALA A 250 -26.82 -18.60 -20.17
C ALA A 250 -25.75 -17.58 -20.55
N TYR A 251 -25.08 -17.02 -19.53
CA TYR A 251 -23.94 -16.12 -19.71
C TYR A 251 -22.82 -16.48 -18.74
N GLN A 252 -21.57 -16.36 -19.21
CA GLN A 252 -20.38 -16.55 -18.40
C GLN A 252 -19.67 -15.22 -18.21
N ALA A 253 -19.90 -14.54 -17.08
CA ALA A 253 -19.11 -13.36 -16.74
C ALA A 253 -17.70 -13.77 -16.35
N LYS A 254 -16.70 -13.05 -16.86
CA LYS A 254 -15.27 -13.23 -16.54
C LYS A 254 -14.73 -11.95 -15.94
N GLY A 255 -14.30 -12.03 -14.68
CA GLY A 255 -13.81 -10.87 -13.95
C GLY A 255 -12.50 -11.10 -13.21
N LEU A 256 -11.86 -10.00 -12.85
CA LEU A 256 -10.66 -9.97 -12.03
C LEU A 256 -10.89 -9.10 -10.80
N VAL A 257 -10.53 -9.61 -9.63
CA VAL A 257 -10.48 -8.86 -8.38
C VAL A 257 -9.04 -8.73 -7.96
N ILE A 258 -8.55 -7.50 -7.90
CA ILE A 258 -7.21 -7.16 -7.41
C ILE A 258 -7.35 -6.75 -5.95
N THR A 259 -6.59 -7.42 -5.08
CA THR A 259 -6.62 -7.21 -3.63
C THR A 259 -5.23 -6.79 -3.14
N PRO A 260 -5.10 -5.87 -2.19
CA PRO A 260 -3.80 -5.63 -1.57
C PRO A 260 -3.30 -6.92 -0.88
N ILE A 261 -2.00 -7.15 -0.87
CA ILE A 261 -1.45 -8.47 -0.52
C ILE A 261 -1.67 -8.80 0.96
N GLN A 262 -2.31 -9.92 1.33
CA GLN A 262 -2.71 -10.21 2.72
C GLN A 262 -3.72 -9.20 3.34
N SER A 263 -4.49 -8.48 2.53
CA SER A 263 -5.54 -7.56 3.00
C SER A 263 -6.81 -8.25 3.52
N GLY A 264 -6.92 -9.56 3.35
CA GLY A 264 -8.11 -10.34 3.70
C GLY A 264 -8.89 -10.87 2.50
N ALA A 265 -8.21 -11.23 1.39
CA ALA A 265 -8.83 -11.85 0.22
C ALA A 265 -9.76 -13.03 0.57
N SER A 266 -9.39 -13.89 1.54
CA SER A 266 -10.26 -14.99 1.99
C SER A 266 -11.57 -14.51 2.64
N THR A 267 -11.53 -13.39 3.36
CA THR A 267 -12.74 -12.72 3.92
C THR A 267 -13.62 -12.20 2.79
N HIS A 268 -13.01 -11.58 1.78
CA HIS A 268 -13.72 -11.08 0.59
C HIS A 268 -14.35 -12.22 -0.23
N ILE A 269 -13.60 -13.31 -0.45
CA ILE A 269 -14.08 -14.54 -1.09
C ILE A 269 -15.26 -15.10 -0.31
N THR A 270 -15.15 -15.22 1.02
CA THR A 270 -16.22 -15.75 1.88
C THR A 270 -17.49 -14.90 1.76
N GLY A 271 -17.36 -13.57 1.82
CA GLY A 271 -18.49 -12.64 1.63
C GLY A 271 -19.10 -12.71 0.23
N THR A 272 -18.28 -12.83 -0.80
CA THR A 272 -18.72 -13.01 -2.19
C THR A 272 -19.50 -14.31 -2.35
N VAL A 273 -18.99 -15.43 -1.81
CA VAL A 273 -19.69 -16.71 -1.84
C VAL A 273 -21.01 -16.62 -1.07
N ALA A 274 -21.02 -16.06 0.14
CA ALA A 274 -22.23 -15.89 0.95
C ALA A 274 -23.34 -15.16 0.17
N LYS A 275 -22.98 -14.06 -0.49
CA LYS A 275 -23.91 -13.27 -1.29
C LYS A 275 -24.33 -13.97 -2.58
N ALA A 276 -23.43 -14.70 -3.23
CA ALA A 276 -23.72 -15.43 -4.45
C ALA A 276 -24.68 -16.61 -4.17
N VAL A 277 -24.46 -17.39 -3.11
CA VAL A 277 -25.37 -18.49 -2.78
C VAL A 277 -26.76 -17.97 -2.40
N ASP A 278 -26.83 -16.87 -1.64
CA ASP A 278 -28.08 -16.16 -1.34
C ASP A 278 -28.76 -15.66 -2.62
N ALA A 279 -27.98 -15.27 -3.65
CA ALA A 279 -28.49 -14.80 -4.94
C ALA A 279 -28.95 -15.92 -5.88
N GLY A 280 -28.60 -17.19 -5.61
CA GLY A 280 -29.04 -18.31 -6.44
C GLY A 280 -27.96 -19.19 -7.04
N TYR A 281 -26.67 -18.92 -6.82
CA TYR A 281 -25.63 -19.84 -7.29
C TYR A 281 -25.66 -21.15 -6.50
N ARG A 282 -25.64 -22.30 -7.19
CA ARG A 282 -25.83 -23.63 -6.58
C ARG A 282 -24.60 -24.51 -6.63
N LEU A 283 -23.69 -24.26 -7.55
CA LEU A 283 -22.36 -24.86 -7.54
C LEU A 283 -21.33 -23.78 -7.26
N VAL A 284 -20.48 -23.99 -6.25
CA VAL A 284 -19.39 -23.09 -5.90
C VAL A 284 -18.08 -23.88 -5.91
N ILE A 285 -17.15 -23.49 -6.77
CA ILE A 285 -15.82 -24.06 -6.90
C ILE A 285 -14.82 -22.98 -6.55
N VAL A 286 -14.08 -23.17 -5.46
CA VAL A 286 -13.00 -22.27 -5.07
C VAL A 286 -11.68 -22.95 -5.38
N LEU A 287 -10.98 -22.44 -6.39
CA LEU A 287 -9.66 -22.93 -6.79
C LEU A 287 -8.58 -22.26 -5.95
N THR A 288 -7.59 -23.03 -5.51
CA THR A 288 -6.44 -22.52 -4.74
C THR A 288 -5.12 -22.89 -5.41
N GLY A 289 -4.02 -22.30 -4.92
CA GLY A 289 -2.66 -22.69 -5.31
C GLY A 289 -2.36 -24.20 -5.19
N PRO A 290 -1.21 -24.66 -5.71
CA PRO A 290 -0.95 -26.09 -5.92
C PRO A 290 -0.72 -26.91 -4.64
N SER A 291 -0.62 -26.26 -3.47
CA SER A 291 -0.35 -26.94 -2.19
C SER A 291 -1.63 -27.31 -1.44
N ASN A 292 -1.59 -28.43 -0.72
CA ASN A 292 -2.68 -28.81 0.19
C ASN A 292 -2.82 -27.80 1.34
N ALA A 293 -1.73 -27.23 1.85
CA ALA A 293 -1.79 -26.27 2.95
C ALA A 293 -2.63 -25.03 2.63
N LEU A 294 -2.49 -24.46 1.43
CA LEU A 294 -3.31 -23.33 0.98
C LEU A 294 -4.79 -23.69 0.85
N ARG A 295 -5.04 -24.86 0.27
CA ARG A 295 -6.39 -25.42 0.16
C ARG A 295 -7.02 -25.62 1.54
N TYR A 296 -6.28 -26.19 2.49
CA TYR A 296 -6.75 -26.50 3.85
C TYR A 296 -7.09 -25.21 4.59
N GLN A 297 -6.24 -24.19 4.49
CA GLN A 297 -6.48 -22.90 5.10
C GLN A 297 -7.76 -22.25 4.55
N LEU A 298 -7.93 -22.22 3.23
CA LEU A 298 -9.12 -21.61 2.63
C LEU A 298 -10.39 -22.42 2.90
N GLN A 299 -10.30 -23.76 2.87
CA GLN A 299 -11.39 -24.66 3.27
C GLN A 299 -11.82 -24.38 4.70
N ARG A 300 -10.87 -24.30 5.65
CA ARG A 300 -11.17 -23.98 7.04
C ARG A 300 -11.82 -22.62 7.19
N VAL A 301 -11.37 -21.59 6.46
CA VAL A 301 -12.00 -20.26 6.50
C VAL A 301 -13.45 -20.34 6.04
N LEU A 302 -13.73 -20.95 4.90
CA LEU A 302 -15.10 -21.11 4.40
C LEU A 302 -15.97 -21.97 5.33
N ASP A 303 -15.42 -23.06 5.87
CA ASP A 303 -16.15 -23.93 6.78
C ASP A 303 -16.49 -23.20 8.09
N ARG A 304 -15.51 -22.48 8.65
CA ARG A 304 -15.64 -21.72 9.90
C ARG A 304 -16.56 -20.52 9.76
N ASP A 305 -16.46 -19.78 8.67
CA ASP A 305 -17.07 -18.45 8.55
C ASP A 305 -18.35 -18.43 7.71
N LEU A 306 -18.61 -19.46 6.91
CA LEU A 306 -19.78 -19.54 6.02
C LEU A 306 -20.59 -20.83 6.23
N VAL A 307 -19.96 -22.00 6.10
CA VAL A 307 -20.70 -23.29 6.16
C VAL A 307 -21.34 -23.45 7.52
N GLY A 308 -20.57 -23.22 8.59
CA GLY A 308 -21.05 -23.27 9.97
C GLY A 308 -21.25 -24.68 10.51
N ARG A 309 -21.40 -24.79 11.83
CA ARG A 309 -21.37 -26.08 12.56
C ARG A 309 -22.48 -27.03 12.09
N GLU A 310 -23.69 -26.51 11.87
CA GLU A 310 -24.86 -27.31 11.52
C GLU A 310 -24.74 -27.99 10.16
N ASN A 311 -24.15 -27.31 9.16
CA ASN A 311 -23.90 -27.87 7.83
C ASN A 311 -22.66 -28.78 7.82
N ILE A 312 -21.65 -28.52 8.67
CA ILE A 312 -20.48 -29.39 8.83
C ILE A 312 -20.88 -30.75 9.41
N LEU A 313 -21.70 -30.75 10.46
CA LEU A 313 -22.19 -31.96 11.11
C LEU A 313 -23.24 -32.69 10.27
N HIS A 314 -24.02 -31.95 9.46
CA HIS A 314 -25.06 -32.50 8.59
C HIS A 314 -26.05 -33.44 9.33
N GLY A 315 -26.38 -33.10 10.58
CA GLY A 315 -27.27 -33.89 11.44
C GLY A 315 -26.58 -34.96 12.29
N ALA A 316 -25.26 -35.15 12.14
CA ALA A 316 -24.47 -35.96 13.07
C ALA A 316 -24.34 -35.27 14.45
N SER A 317 -24.15 -36.08 15.50
CA SER A 317 -23.88 -35.57 16.85
C SER A 317 -22.42 -35.09 16.97
N GLU A 318 -22.15 -34.07 17.79
CA GLU A 318 -20.78 -33.66 18.14
C GLU A 318 -20.01 -34.74 18.92
N SER A 319 -20.68 -35.82 19.35
CA SER A 319 -20.04 -37.00 19.96
C SER A 319 -19.47 -37.98 18.94
N GLU A 320 -19.83 -37.86 17.67
CA GLU A 320 -19.28 -38.65 16.57
C GLU A 320 -17.97 -38.03 16.07
N ASP A 321 -17.13 -38.80 15.37
CA ASP A 321 -15.89 -38.27 14.81
C ASP A 321 -16.20 -37.32 13.63
N PHE A 322 -15.66 -36.10 13.67
CA PHE A 322 -15.88 -35.10 12.63
C PHE A 322 -14.64 -34.24 12.38
N ASP A 323 -14.63 -33.62 11.19
CA ASP A 323 -13.50 -32.93 10.54
C ASP A 323 -12.89 -31.75 11.33
N TYR A 324 -13.48 -31.30 12.45
CA TYR A 324 -12.97 -30.20 13.27
C TYR A 324 -13.01 -30.48 14.78
N ALA A 325 -13.13 -31.75 15.19
CA ALA A 325 -13.17 -32.13 16.61
C ALA A 325 -11.91 -31.74 17.38
N ASP A 326 -10.78 -31.60 16.68
CA ASP A 326 -9.47 -31.19 17.19
C ASP A 326 -9.18 -29.69 17.02
N ASP A 327 -10.13 -28.91 16.49
CA ASP A 327 -9.95 -27.48 16.26
C ASP A 327 -10.34 -26.64 17.49
N PRO A 328 -9.43 -25.86 18.09
CA PRO A 328 -9.74 -25.05 19.27
C PRO A 328 -10.85 -24.02 19.04
N ASP A 329 -11.00 -23.51 17.82
CA ASP A 329 -12.07 -22.55 17.51
C ASP A 329 -13.44 -23.22 17.48
N TRP A 330 -13.53 -24.54 17.29
CA TRP A 330 -14.82 -25.24 17.32
C TRP A 330 -15.56 -25.06 18.66
N PHE A 331 -14.80 -24.98 19.75
CA PHE A 331 -15.31 -24.87 21.12
C PHE A 331 -15.50 -23.44 21.60
N LYS A 332 -15.04 -22.43 20.83
CA LYS A 332 -15.24 -21.02 21.17
C LYS A 332 -16.62 -20.56 20.70
N ALA A 333 -17.28 -19.72 21.50
CA ALA A 333 -18.60 -19.17 21.17
C ALA A 333 -18.61 -18.41 19.83
N GLU A 334 -17.53 -17.69 19.53
CA GLU A 334 -17.34 -16.87 18.32
C GLU A 334 -16.37 -17.54 17.32
N GLY A 335 -16.10 -18.84 17.52
CA GLY A 335 -15.12 -19.57 16.75
C GLY A 335 -15.66 -20.04 15.40
N PHE A 336 -16.54 -21.04 15.35
CA PHE A 336 -17.26 -21.41 14.11
C PHE A 336 -18.64 -20.76 14.07
N LEU A 337 -19.08 -20.33 12.88
CA LEU A 337 -20.42 -19.82 12.64
C LEU A 337 -21.48 -20.83 13.11
N ARG A 338 -22.53 -20.33 13.76
CA ARG A 338 -23.68 -21.11 14.23
C ARG A 338 -24.94 -20.55 13.59
N HIS A 339 -25.63 -21.37 12.81
CA HIS A 339 -26.95 -21.06 12.26
C HIS A 339 -28.07 -21.29 13.29
N GLY A 340 -27.78 -22.01 14.38
CA GLY A 340 -28.74 -22.37 15.44
C GLY A 340 -29.55 -23.62 15.09
N ARG A 341 -30.03 -23.72 13.85
CA ARG A 341 -30.62 -24.92 13.22
C ARG A 341 -30.10 -25.05 11.79
N ARG A 342 -30.36 -26.19 11.14
CA ARG A 342 -30.03 -26.35 9.71
C ARG A 342 -30.82 -25.32 8.90
N PRO A 343 -30.18 -24.49 8.07
CA PRO A 343 -30.88 -23.51 7.24
C PRO A 343 -32.07 -24.07 6.46
N ALA A 344 -31.95 -25.28 5.89
CA ALA A 344 -33.04 -25.95 5.18
C ALA A 344 -34.27 -26.25 6.05
N SER A 345 -34.09 -26.44 7.37
CA SER A 345 -35.20 -26.67 8.30
C SER A 345 -35.99 -25.41 8.64
N GLU A 346 -35.44 -24.23 8.36
CA GLU A 346 -36.04 -22.92 8.62
C GLU A 346 -36.47 -22.23 7.30
N GLY A 347 -36.65 -22.99 6.23
CA GLY A 347 -37.09 -22.50 4.92
C GLY A 347 -36.00 -21.90 4.03
N GLY A 348 -34.73 -22.02 4.43
CA GLY A 348 -33.57 -21.74 3.57
C GLY A 348 -33.08 -22.98 2.82
N PHE A 349 -31.78 -23.06 2.58
CA PHE A 349 -31.11 -24.19 1.93
C PHE A 349 -29.75 -24.44 2.59
N ASP A 350 -29.28 -25.69 2.57
CA ASP A 350 -28.01 -26.06 3.19
C ASP A 350 -26.84 -25.97 2.20
N ILE A 351 -25.62 -25.82 2.73
CA ILE A 351 -24.38 -26.00 1.96
C ILE A 351 -23.86 -27.41 2.21
N VAL A 352 -23.76 -28.19 1.14
CA VAL A 352 -23.15 -29.53 1.15
C VAL A 352 -21.72 -29.43 0.61
N ARG A 353 -20.76 -29.81 1.44
CA ARG A 353 -19.33 -29.80 1.09
C ARG A 353 -18.96 -31.07 0.33
N LEU A 354 -18.23 -30.93 -0.78
CA LEU A 354 -17.66 -32.04 -1.56
C LEU A 354 -16.16 -32.26 -1.28
N THR A 355 -15.55 -31.34 -0.55
CA THR A 355 -14.18 -31.43 -0.03
C THR A 355 -14.20 -31.12 1.46
N THR A 356 -13.28 -31.69 2.22
CA THR A 356 -13.19 -31.48 3.68
C THR A 356 -11.85 -30.82 4.03
N ARG A 357 -11.59 -30.53 5.30
CA ARG A 357 -10.33 -29.93 5.76
C ARG A 357 -9.13 -30.75 5.30
N ASP A 358 -9.17 -32.06 5.51
CA ASP A 358 -8.03 -32.93 5.25
C ASP A 358 -8.11 -33.64 3.88
N ASN A 359 -9.28 -33.65 3.25
CA ASN A 359 -9.51 -34.33 1.97
C ASN A 359 -9.82 -33.35 0.84
N ASP A 360 -8.94 -33.34 -0.16
CA ASP A 360 -9.16 -32.69 -1.44
C ASP A 360 -10.12 -33.52 -2.32
N TYR A 361 -10.51 -33.00 -3.49
CA TYR A 361 -11.44 -33.68 -4.38
C TYR A 361 -10.87 -35.03 -4.86
N ALA A 362 -11.51 -36.11 -4.42
CA ALA A 362 -11.26 -37.46 -4.86
C ALA A 362 -12.47 -37.89 -5.72
N GLY A 363 -12.21 -38.38 -6.93
CA GLY A 363 -13.29 -38.75 -7.86
C GLY A 363 -14.32 -39.65 -7.18
N LEU A 364 -15.60 -39.30 -7.31
CA LEU A 364 -16.68 -39.74 -6.42
C LEU A 364 -17.12 -41.19 -6.65
N ARG A 365 -16.79 -41.80 -7.80
CA ARG A 365 -17.11 -43.21 -8.15
C ARG A 365 -18.56 -43.60 -7.78
N GLN A 366 -18.78 -44.33 -6.69
CA GLN A 366 -20.11 -44.80 -6.24
C GLN A 366 -20.91 -43.71 -5.50
N GLY A 367 -20.30 -42.59 -5.12
CA GLY A 367 -20.90 -41.45 -4.41
C GLY A 367 -21.32 -40.28 -5.31
N LEU A 368 -21.47 -40.48 -6.63
CA LEU A 368 -21.85 -39.43 -7.59
C LEU A 368 -23.15 -38.71 -7.23
N GLY A 369 -24.07 -39.38 -6.52
CA GLY A 369 -25.34 -38.78 -6.09
C GLY A 369 -25.19 -37.52 -5.24
N VAL A 370 -24.05 -37.32 -4.55
CA VAL A 370 -23.80 -36.10 -3.78
C VAL A 370 -23.55 -34.89 -4.70
N LEU A 371 -23.15 -35.10 -5.96
CA LEU A 371 -22.98 -34.04 -6.96
C LEU A 371 -24.28 -33.70 -7.72
N GLU A 372 -25.36 -34.45 -7.49
CA GLU A 372 -26.68 -34.20 -8.11
C GLU A 372 -27.44 -33.04 -7.45
N PHE A 373 -28.27 -32.38 -8.25
CA PHE A 373 -29.12 -31.26 -7.86
C PHE A 373 -30.59 -31.66 -7.90
N GLU A 374 -31.20 -31.77 -6.73
CA GLU A 374 -32.63 -32.08 -6.61
C GLU A 374 -33.47 -30.85 -6.96
N LYS A 375 -34.42 -31.06 -7.89
CA LYS A 375 -35.41 -30.05 -8.29
C LYS A 375 -36.71 -30.25 -7.51
N ARG A 376 -37.22 -29.17 -6.90
CA ARG A 376 -38.55 -29.16 -6.26
C ARG A 376 -39.67 -29.34 -7.28
N MET A 377 -39.51 -28.74 -8.45
CA MET A 377 -40.40 -28.77 -9.61
C MET A 377 -39.66 -29.41 -10.78
N PRO A 378 -39.75 -30.74 -10.97
CA PRO A 378 -38.98 -31.47 -11.99
C PRO A 378 -39.24 -31.00 -13.44
N GLN A 379 -40.41 -30.41 -13.71
CA GLN A 379 -40.81 -29.87 -15.01
C GLN A 379 -40.16 -28.53 -15.36
N LEU A 380 -39.57 -27.84 -14.38
CA LEU A 380 -38.87 -26.57 -14.57
C LEU A 380 -37.35 -26.81 -14.61
N PRO A 381 -36.57 -25.95 -15.29
CA PRO A 381 -35.12 -26.04 -15.22
C PRO A 381 -34.62 -25.71 -13.81
N LEU A 382 -33.40 -26.13 -13.46
CA LEU A 382 -32.83 -25.87 -12.14
C LEU A 382 -32.67 -24.36 -11.86
N ASN A 383 -32.38 -23.56 -12.89
CA ASN A 383 -32.22 -22.12 -12.78
C ASN A 383 -33.55 -21.34 -12.65
N ASP A 384 -34.70 -22.02 -12.67
CA ASP A 384 -35.98 -21.39 -12.35
C ASP A 384 -36.04 -21.01 -10.86
N PRO A 385 -36.50 -19.81 -10.48
CA PRO A 385 -36.55 -19.37 -9.08
C PRO A 385 -37.21 -20.37 -8.11
N GLU A 386 -38.24 -21.11 -8.53
CA GLU A 386 -38.93 -22.10 -7.69
C GLU A 386 -38.04 -23.30 -7.32
N ASN A 387 -37.11 -23.67 -8.21
CA ASN A 387 -36.11 -24.70 -7.96
C ASN A 387 -34.89 -24.10 -7.27
N LEU A 388 -34.39 -22.99 -7.81
CA LEU A 388 -33.18 -22.31 -7.37
C LEU A 388 -33.20 -22.12 -5.85
N HIS A 389 -34.18 -21.43 -5.28
CA HIS A 389 -34.18 -21.08 -3.86
C HIS A 389 -34.46 -22.26 -2.90
N ALA A 390 -34.85 -23.43 -3.42
CA ALA A 390 -35.09 -24.64 -2.63
C ALA A 390 -33.91 -25.65 -2.68
N THR A 391 -33.09 -25.62 -3.73
CA THR A 391 -32.00 -26.57 -3.91
C THR A 391 -30.80 -26.22 -3.03
N SER A 392 -30.20 -27.24 -2.40
CA SER A 392 -28.97 -27.10 -1.61
C SER A 392 -27.76 -26.74 -2.48
N VAL A 393 -26.80 -26.03 -1.89
CA VAL A 393 -25.56 -25.63 -2.56
C VAL A 393 -24.54 -26.77 -2.50
N ARG A 394 -23.73 -26.92 -3.55
CA ARG A 394 -22.51 -27.74 -3.56
C ARG A 394 -21.30 -26.82 -3.50
N LEU A 395 -20.49 -26.97 -2.46
CA LEU A 395 -19.26 -26.21 -2.25
C LEU A 395 -18.06 -27.15 -2.30
N MET A 396 -17.04 -26.76 -3.05
CA MET A 396 -15.74 -27.43 -3.05
C MET A 396 -14.58 -26.44 -3.09
N VAL A 397 -13.51 -26.77 -2.38
CA VAL A 397 -12.23 -26.06 -2.39
C VAL A 397 -11.17 -27.01 -2.96
N VAL A 398 -10.71 -26.70 -4.17
CA VAL A 398 -9.95 -27.63 -5.01
C VAL A 398 -8.60 -27.01 -5.34
N LYS A 399 -7.51 -27.76 -5.18
CA LYS A 399 -6.20 -27.25 -5.61
C LYS A 399 -6.10 -27.24 -7.13
N LYS A 400 -5.36 -26.26 -7.67
CA LYS A 400 -4.97 -26.19 -9.09
C LYS A 400 -4.00 -27.30 -9.47
N ASN A 401 -4.54 -28.50 -9.62
CA ASN A 401 -3.77 -29.68 -10.00
C ASN A 401 -4.48 -30.43 -11.12
N LYS A 402 -3.74 -30.69 -12.21
CA LYS A 402 -4.22 -31.37 -13.40
C LYS A 402 -4.99 -32.65 -13.07
N SER A 403 -4.40 -33.53 -12.24
CA SER A 403 -5.01 -34.83 -11.92
C SER A 403 -6.32 -34.70 -11.14
N ILE A 404 -6.42 -33.69 -10.28
CA ILE A 404 -7.62 -33.47 -9.45
C ILE A 404 -8.72 -32.83 -10.26
N LEU A 405 -8.40 -31.78 -11.01
CA LEU A 405 -9.37 -31.13 -11.89
C LEU A 405 -9.90 -32.10 -12.96
N SER A 406 -9.06 -32.97 -13.53
CA SER A 406 -9.53 -34.02 -14.46
C SER A 406 -10.54 -34.98 -13.81
N LYS A 407 -10.42 -35.28 -12.50
CA LYS A 407 -11.41 -36.12 -11.80
C LYS A 407 -12.73 -35.39 -11.66
N LEU A 408 -12.69 -34.10 -11.29
CA LEU A 408 -13.88 -33.26 -11.18
C LEU A 408 -14.62 -33.14 -12.51
N VAL A 409 -13.91 -32.82 -13.59
CA VAL A 409 -14.46 -32.75 -14.96
C VAL A 409 -15.13 -34.07 -15.34
N LYS A 410 -14.48 -35.21 -15.08
CA LYS A 410 -15.03 -36.53 -15.38
C LYS A 410 -16.32 -36.82 -14.59
N ASP A 411 -16.35 -36.49 -13.31
CA ASP A 411 -17.53 -36.74 -12.47
C ASP A 411 -18.69 -35.80 -12.87
N LEU A 412 -18.43 -34.53 -13.18
CA LEU A 412 -19.43 -33.59 -13.70
C LEU A 412 -20.05 -34.08 -15.01
N GLN A 413 -19.25 -34.63 -15.92
CA GLN A 413 -19.75 -35.25 -17.16
C GLN A 413 -20.63 -36.49 -16.91
N SER A 414 -20.59 -37.05 -15.71
CA SER A 414 -21.28 -38.30 -15.35
C SER A 414 -22.57 -38.08 -14.54
N ILE A 415 -22.93 -36.84 -14.18
CA ILE A 415 -24.17 -36.56 -13.44
C ILE A 415 -25.39 -36.51 -14.36
N HIS A 416 -26.57 -36.78 -13.81
CA HIS A 416 -27.85 -36.73 -14.53
C HIS A 416 -28.38 -35.30 -14.65
N SER A 417 -28.06 -34.45 -13.66
CA SER A 417 -28.43 -33.03 -13.65
C SER A 417 -27.89 -32.32 -14.91
N PRO A 418 -28.74 -31.64 -15.70
CA PRO A 418 -28.28 -30.95 -16.91
C PRO A 418 -27.31 -29.81 -16.56
N LEU A 419 -26.02 -29.96 -16.91
CA LEU A 419 -24.96 -28.98 -16.56
C LEU A 419 -25.27 -27.55 -17.06
N ALA A 420 -26.00 -27.44 -18.17
CA ALA A 420 -26.41 -26.15 -18.73
C ALA A 420 -27.42 -25.37 -17.86
N GLU A 421 -28.10 -26.05 -16.94
CA GLU A 421 -29.07 -25.43 -16.03
C GLU A 421 -28.44 -24.98 -14.70
N ILE A 422 -27.17 -25.33 -14.42
CA ILE A 422 -26.57 -25.14 -13.08
C ILE A 422 -25.85 -23.79 -12.99
N PRO A 423 -26.37 -22.81 -12.22
CA PRO A 423 -25.67 -21.55 -12.01
C PRO A 423 -24.46 -21.80 -11.12
N THR A 424 -23.28 -21.52 -11.65
CA THR A 424 -22.00 -21.89 -11.03
C THR A 424 -21.15 -20.66 -10.76
N LEU A 425 -20.51 -20.60 -9.59
CA LEU A 425 -19.48 -19.62 -9.27
C LEU A 425 -18.13 -20.33 -9.17
N ILE A 426 -17.16 -19.90 -9.99
CA ILE A 426 -15.77 -20.34 -9.92
C ILE A 426 -14.92 -19.17 -9.45
N LEU A 427 -14.37 -19.28 -8.25
CA LEU A 427 -13.44 -18.31 -7.69
C LEU A 427 -12.02 -18.86 -7.78
N ASP A 428 -11.19 -18.20 -8.57
CA ASP A 428 -9.81 -18.61 -8.79
C ASP A 428 -8.85 -17.80 -7.90
N TYR A 429 -8.44 -18.38 -6.77
CA TYR A 429 -7.56 -17.73 -5.80
C TYR A 429 -6.10 -18.17 -5.95
N GLY A 430 -5.19 -17.19 -6.04
CA GLY A 430 -3.76 -17.43 -6.10
C GLY A 430 -3.27 -17.71 -7.52
N THR A 431 -3.71 -16.90 -8.48
CA THR A 431 -3.30 -16.94 -9.88
C THR A 431 -1.81 -16.63 -10.07
N GLU A 432 -1.16 -15.98 -9.11
CA GLU A 432 0.27 -15.65 -9.16
C GLU A 432 1.17 -16.86 -8.92
N TRP A 433 0.63 -17.95 -8.35
CA TRP A 433 1.39 -19.17 -8.10
C TRP A 433 1.54 -20.04 -9.34
N ASP A 434 0.89 -19.64 -10.45
CA ASP A 434 1.01 -20.26 -11.77
C ASP A 434 2.25 -19.77 -12.54
N LEU A 435 3.23 -19.13 -11.88
CA LEU A 435 4.51 -18.59 -12.42
C LEU A 435 5.37 -19.56 -13.28
N GLY A 436 5.00 -20.84 -13.40
CA GLY A 436 5.50 -21.70 -14.48
C GLY A 436 4.94 -21.35 -15.87
N ALA A 437 4.03 -20.36 -15.97
CA ALA A 437 3.31 -19.98 -17.18
C ALA A 437 4.02 -18.98 -18.08
N VAL A 438 5.13 -18.34 -17.66
CA VAL A 438 6.04 -17.67 -18.60
C VAL A 438 6.91 -18.75 -19.24
N ASN A 439 6.30 -19.50 -20.17
CA ASN A 439 6.99 -20.54 -20.91
C ASN A 439 7.96 -19.84 -21.89
N THR A 440 9.19 -19.60 -21.46
CA THR A 440 10.29 -18.96 -22.22
C THR A 440 10.77 -19.78 -23.44
N HIS A 441 10.05 -20.84 -23.81
CA HIS A 441 10.34 -21.70 -24.96
C HIS A 441 9.13 -21.87 -25.87
N ARG A 442 8.85 -20.86 -26.71
CA ARG A 442 7.87 -20.96 -27.80
C ARG A 442 8.53 -21.52 -29.07
N LYS A 443 8.11 -22.70 -29.52
CA LYS A 443 8.08 -23.01 -30.97
C LYS A 443 6.63 -22.89 -31.41
N MET A 444 6.34 -21.93 -32.30
CA MET A 444 5.05 -21.84 -32.98
C MET A 444 4.79 -23.14 -33.74
N THR A 445 3.75 -23.89 -33.36
CA THR A 445 3.11 -24.88 -34.23
C THR A 445 1.68 -24.40 -34.47
N GLY A 446 1.29 -24.30 -35.74
CA GLY A 446 0.12 -23.55 -36.25
C GLY A 446 -1.26 -24.12 -35.91
N THR A 447 -1.50 -24.49 -34.66
CA THR A 447 -2.82 -24.83 -34.13
C THR A 447 -3.12 -23.85 -33.00
N GLY A 448 -4.13 -22.98 -33.15
CA GLY A 448 -4.46 -21.84 -32.26
C GLY A 448 -4.85 -22.14 -30.81
N LYS A 449 -4.30 -23.18 -30.18
CA LYS A 449 -4.35 -23.48 -28.73
C LYS A 449 -2.95 -23.56 -28.09
N ALA A 450 -1.92 -23.08 -28.79
CA ALA A 450 -0.52 -23.17 -28.35
C ALA A 450 -0.17 -22.06 -27.35
N GLY A 451 -0.18 -22.36 -26.05
CA GLY A 451 0.29 -21.44 -25.00
C GLY A 451 -0.21 -21.76 -23.58
N LEU A 452 -1.34 -22.47 -23.44
CA LEU A 452 -1.92 -22.78 -22.14
C LEU A 452 -1.11 -23.84 -21.36
N THR A 453 -0.96 -23.61 -20.05
CA THR A 453 -0.51 -24.66 -19.13
C THR A 453 -1.53 -25.80 -19.08
N SER A 454 -1.08 -26.99 -18.66
CA SER A 454 -1.98 -28.14 -18.54
C SER A 454 -3.13 -27.96 -17.54
N VAL A 455 -2.99 -27.03 -16.58
CA VAL A 455 -4.05 -26.64 -15.64
C VAL A 455 -5.04 -25.71 -16.33
N GLN A 456 -4.57 -24.66 -17.01
CA GLN A 456 -5.44 -23.74 -17.75
C GLN A 456 -6.28 -24.45 -18.80
N ALA A 457 -5.72 -25.42 -19.53
CA ALA A 457 -6.47 -26.21 -20.51
C ALA A 457 -7.66 -26.96 -19.89
N ILE A 458 -7.50 -27.50 -18.68
CA ILE A 458 -8.61 -28.18 -17.96
C ILE A 458 -9.60 -27.16 -17.40
N MET A 459 -9.15 -25.98 -16.96
CA MET A 459 -10.07 -24.92 -16.52
C MET A 459 -10.96 -24.44 -17.68
N THR A 460 -10.40 -24.29 -18.88
CA THR A 460 -11.17 -24.03 -20.10
C THR A 460 -12.18 -25.14 -20.39
N GLU A 461 -11.80 -26.42 -20.23
CA GLU A 461 -12.72 -27.55 -20.38
C GLU A 461 -13.86 -27.50 -19.34
N LEU A 462 -13.54 -27.19 -18.08
CA LEU A 462 -14.52 -27.03 -17.01
C LEU A 462 -15.52 -25.91 -17.30
N LEU A 463 -15.04 -24.76 -17.79
CA LEU A 463 -15.91 -23.65 -18.21
C LEU A 463 -16.79 -24.03 -19.40
N GLY A 464 -16.26 -24.80 -20.36
CA GLY A 464 -17.05 -25.30 -21.50
C GLY A 464 -18.18 -26.25 -21.10
N LEU A 465 -18.02 -26.99 -20.00
CA LEU A 465 -19.07 -27.86 -19.45
C LEU A 465 -20.18 -27.11 -18.71
N LEU A 466 -19.88 -25.91 -18.19
CA LEU A 466 -20.75 -25.15 -17.31
C LEU A 466 -21.05 -23.77 -17.94
N PRO A 467 -21.99 -23.68 -18.91
CA PRO A 467 -22.23 -22.46 -19.67
C PRO A 467 -22.82 -21.31 -18.85
N ARG A 468 -23.25 -21.55 -17.60
CA ARG A 468 -23.68 -20.54 -16.63
C ARG A 468 -22.63 -20.25 -15.55
N ALA A 469 -21.40 -20.74 -15.73
CA ALA A 469 -20.31 -20.49 -14.79
C ALA A 469 -19.82 -19.05 -14.87
N GLN A 470 -19.71 -18.40 -13.72
CA GLN A 470 -19.07 -17.11 -13.55
C GLN A 470 -17.64 -17.35 -13.07
N TYR A 471 -16.65 -16.84 -13.79
CA TYR A 471 -15.25 -16.99 -13.45
C TYR A 471 -14.70 -15.68 -12.89
N VAL A 472 -14.20 -15.71 -11.66
CA VAL A 472 -13.61 -14.56 -11.00
C VAL A 472 -12.21 -14.91 -10.49
N ALA A 473 -11.20 -14.34 -11.13
CA ALA A 473 -9.81 -14.43 -10.68
C ALA A 473 -9.57 -13.48 -9.52
N TYR A 474 -8.88 -13.94 -8.48
CA TYR A 474 -8.41 -13.15 -7.34
C TYR A 474 -6.89 -13.07 -7.37
N ALA A 475 -6.40 -11.87 -7.65
CA ALA A 475 -4.99 -11.55 -7.67
C ALA A 475 -4.63 -10.54 -6.57
N THR A 476 -3.43 -10.67 -6.07
CA THR A 476 -2.71 -9.79 -5.14
C THR A 476 -1.59 -9.02 -5.85
N SER A 477 -1.15 -9.53 -7.00
CA SER A 477 -0.21 -8.89 -7.88
C SER A 477 -0.82 -8.69 -9.27
N PRO A 478 -0.60 -7.53 -9.90
CA PRO A 478 -1.01 -7.32 -11.27
C PRO A 478 -0.10 -7.99 -12.31
N PHE A 479 1.02 -8.61 -11.90
CA PHE A 479 1.93 -9.39 -12.78
C PHE A 479 1.43 -10.81 -13.06
N ASP A 480 0.11 -11.00 -13.06
CA ASP A 480 -0.51 -12.31 -13.12
C ASP A 480 -0.39 -12.93 -14.52
N ALA A 481 -0.08 -14.22 -14.60
CA ALA A 481 0.03 -14.92 -15.88
C ALA A 481 -1.28 -14.90 -16.70
N THR A 482 -2.43 -14.86 -16.02
CA THR A 482 -3.77 -14.78 -16.63
C THR A 482 -4.01 -13.41 -17.29
N LEU A 483 -3.23 -12.38 -16.91
CA LEU A 483 -3.25 -11.06 -17.54
C LEU A 483 -2.26 -10.95 -18.71
N MET A 484 -1.28 -11.85 -18.85
CA MET A 484 -0.11 -11.63 -19.72
C MET A 484 -0.32 -12.00 -21.19
N ASP A 485 -1.24 -12.92 -21.54
CA ASP A 485 -1.51 -13.27 -22.95
C ASP A 485 -3.02 -13.47 -23.20
N PRO A 486 -3.75 -12.39 -23.58
CA PRO A 486 -5.17 -12.44 -23.91
C PRO A 486 -5.53 -13.43 -25.02
N ALA A 487 -4.66 -13.64 -26.02
CA ALA A 487 -4.94 -14.55 -27.13
C ALA A 487 -4.71 -16.03 -26.78
N ALA A 488 -3.79 -16.32 -25.87
CA ALA A 488 -3.60 -17.69 -25.39
C ALA A 488 -4.67 -18.11 -24.38
N SER A 489 -5.30 -17.15 -23.69
CA SER A 489 -6.17 -17.39 -22.52
C SER A 489 -7.55 -16.74 -22.63
N GLU A 490 -8.11 -16.59 -23.84
CA GLU A 490 -9.43 -15.98 -24.11
C GLU A 490 -10.55 -16.49 -23.17
N ASP A 491 -10.47 -17.75 -22.77
CA ASP A 491 -11.44 -18.36 -21.85
C ASP A 491 -11.29 -17.97 -20.38
N LEU A 492 -10.14 -17.45 -19.97
CA LEU A 492 -9.80 -17.08 -18.59
C LEU A 492 -9.52 -15.58 -18.42
N PHE A 493 -9.34 -14.85 -19.52
CA PHE A 493 -9.06 -13.41 -19.49
C PHE A 493 -10.28 -12.61 -18.98
N PRO A 494 -10.08 -11.58 -18.12
CA PRO A 494 -11.18 -10.76 -17.61
C PRO A 494 -11.80 -9.93 -18.74
N ARG A 495 -13.02 -10.31 -19.13
CA ARG A 495 -13.77 -9.66 -20.22
C ARG A 495 -14.80 -8.65 -19.71
N ASP A 496 -15.39 -8.92 -18.55
CA ASP A 496 -16.60 -8.27 -18.09
C ASP A 496 -16.35 -7.23 -17.01
N PHE A 497 -15.42 -7.49 -16.08
CA PHE A 497 -15.03 -6.50 -15.07
C PHE A 497 -13.63 -6.69 -14.48
N ILE A 498 -13.06 -5.59 -13.98
CA ILE A 498 -11.90 -5.55 -13.10
C ILE A 498 -12.30 -4.71 -11.87
N VAL A 499 -12.10 -5.25 -10.68
CA VAL A 499 -12.34 -4.57 -9.40
C VAL A 499 -11.03 -4.49 -8.64
N SER A 500 -10.52 -3.30 -8.38
CA SER A 500 -9.36 -3.08 -7.51
C SER A 500 -9.83 -2.61 -6.14
N LEU A 501 -9.57 -3.44 -5.13
CA LEU A 501 -9.97 -3.17 -3.75
C LEU A 501 -9.02 -2.15 -3.10
N PRO A 502 -9.57 -1.20 -2.31
CA PRO A 502 -8.74 -0.25 -1.59
C PRO A 502 -8.02 -0.95 -0.43
N ARG A 503 -6.98 -0.29 0.07
CA ARG A 503 -6.27 -0.72 1.28
C ARG A 503 -7.19 -0.63 2.50
N PRO A 504 -7.36 -1.72 3.28
CA PRO A 504 -8.13 -1.66 4.53
C PRO A 504 -7.45 -0.76 5.58
N ALA A 505 -8.24 -0.11 6.44
CA ALA A 505 -7.71 0.67 7.55
C ALA A 505 -6.82 -0.18 8.47
N GLY A 506 -5.65 0.35 8.85
CA GLY A 506 -4.68 -0.32 9.74
C GLY A 506 -3.89 -1.49 9.11
N TYR A 507 -4.15 -1.85 7.85
CA TYR A 507 -3.26 -2.72 7.08
C TYR A 507 -1.93 -2.00 6.85
N VAL A 508 -0.80 -2.68 6.90
CA VAL A 508 0.51 -2.13 6.51
C VAL A 508 0.82 -2.63 5.11
N GLY A 509 0.98 -1.72 4.16
CA GLY A 509 1.35 -2.02 2.78
C GLY A 509 2.86 -1.96 2.57
N VAL A 510 3.28 -2.22 1.34
CA VAL A 510 4.70 -2.17 0.97
C VAL A 510 5.20 -0.70 0.94
N GLU A 511 4.31 0.24 0.65
CA GLU A 511 4.48 1.71 0.74
C GLU A 511 4.96 2.19 2.12
N ASP A 512 4.64 1.45 3.18
CA ASP A 512 4.96 1.86 4.54
C ASP A 512 6.42 1.58 4.95
N PHE A 513 7.21 1.00 4.06
CA PHE A 513 8.58 0.58 4.32
C PHE A 513 9.63 1.32 3.49
N HIS A 514 9.21 2.24 2.62
CA HIS A 514 10.14 2.94 1.71
C HIS A 514 9.79 4.42 1.58
N ASP A 515 10.83 5.26 1.46
CA ASP A 515 10.70 6.70 1.24
C ASP A 515 10.58 7.05 -0.26
N ILE A 516 9.74 6.31 -1.00
CA ILE A 516 9.55 6.58 -2.43
C ILE A 516 8.91 7.96 -2.56
N ASP A 517 9.53 8.81 -3.37
CA ASP A 517 9.13 10.20 -3.60
C ASP A 517 9.16 11.11 -2.35
N SER A 518 9.94 10.74 -1.31
CA SER A 518 10.19 11.63 -0.19
C SER A 518 11.03 12.84 -0.61
N ASN A 519 10.52 14.04 -0.33
CA ASN A 519 11.23 15.30 -0.53
C ASN A 519 12.33 15.57 0.52
N VAL A 520 12.47 14.69 1.52
CA VAL A 520 13.48 14.83 2.59
C VAL A 520 14.83 14.30 2.10
N PRO A 521 15.88 15.16 2.02
CA PRO A 521 17.23 14.73 1.66
C PRO A 521 17.74 13.64 2.62
N GLU A 522 18.50 12.68 2.10
CA GLU A 522 18.97 11.50 2.86
C GLU A 522 19.66 11.88 4.18
N GLN A 523 20.44 12.96 4.17
CA GLN A 523 21.18 13.44 5.34
C GLN A 523 20.28 13.98 6.46
N GLN A 524 19.05 14.39 6.12
CA GLN A 524 18.05 14.93 7.05
C GLN A 524 17.03 13.88 7.49
N ARG A 525 17.17 12.63 7.02
CA ARG A 525 16.28 11.54 7.40
C ARG A 525 16.50 11.13 8.85
N THR A 526 15.42 11.05 9.60
CA THR A 526 15.32 10.63 10.99
C THR A 526 14.34 9.47 11.10
N PHE A 527 14.30 8.78 12.24
CA PHE A 527 13.31 7.71 12.43
C PHE A 527 11.87 8.22 12.38
N ALA A 528 11.62 9.51 12.65
CA ALA A 528 10.30 10.13 12.57
C ALA A 528 9.84 10.43 11.15
N ASN A 529 10.74 10.90 10.27
CA ASN A 529 10.39 11.39 8.92
C ASN A 529 10.78 10.44 7.77
N SER A 530 11.45 9.31 8.06
CA SER A 530 11.87 8.31 7.07
C SER A 530 11.40 6.92 7.46
N LEU A 531 10.54 6.33 6.62
CA LEU A 531 10.02 4.96 6.73
C LEU A 531 11.15 3.96 6.45
N GLU A 532 11.94 4.23 5.42
CA GLU A 532 13.09 3.39 5.06
C GLU A 532 14.07 3.31 6.23
N LYS A 533 14.45 4.45 6.83
CA LYS A 533 15.35 4.49 7.99
C LYS A 533 14.74 3.79 9.22
N ALA A 534 13.43 3.87 9.42
CA ALA A 534 12.76 3.20 10.53
C ALA A 534 12.79 1.67 10.41
N TYR A 535 12.54 1.13 9.21
CA TYR A 535 12.22 -0.30 9.05
C TYR A 535 13.24 -1.10 8.25
N VAL A 536 14.07 -0.48 7.41
CA VAL A 536 14.97 -1.17 6.47
C VAL A 536 16.42 -1.09 6.94
N ARG A 537 17.14 -2.22 6.85
CA ARG A 537 18.57 -2.36 7.19
C ARG A 537 19.32 -2.95 5.99
N ASN A 538 19.97 -2.07 5.24
CA ASN A 538 20.83 -2.45 4.12
C ASN A 538 22.23 -2.79 4.64
N LEU A 539 22.56 -4.08 4.68
CA LEU A 539 23.81 -4.62 5.19
C LEU A 539 24.79 -4.91 4.06
N VAL A 540 26.03 -4.46 4.20
CA VAL A 540 27.14 -4.85 3.33
C VAL A 540 27.97 -5.89 4.07
N LEU A 541 27.90 -7.13 3.58
CA LEU A 541 28.67 -8.28 4.07
C LEU A 541 30.08 -8.26 3.50
N ARG A 542 31.03 -8.95 4.12
CA ARG A 542 32.39 -9.09 3.56
C ARG A 542 32.41 -9.98 2.32
N ASP A 543 31.70 -11.10 2.41
CA ASP A 543 31.53 -12.07 1.32
C ASP A 543 30.18 -12.79 1.48
N LYS A 544 29.93 -13.78 0.62
CA LYS A 544 28.67 -14.52 0.58
C LYS A 544 28.47 -15.49 1.76
N ASP A 545 29.52 -15.80 2.51
CA ASP A 545 29.51 -16.69 3.68
C ASP A 545 29.61 -15.91 5.00
N ASP A 546 29.51 -14.58 4.97
CA ASP A 546 29.52 -13.74 6.16
C ASP A 546 28.17 -13.80 6.91
N ASP A 547 28.20 -14.49 8.05
CA ASP A 547 27.03 -14.72 8.90
C ASP A 547 26.60 -13.49 9.73
N GLN A 548 27.30 -12.35 9.63
CA GLN A 548 27.01 -11.16 10.44
C GLN A 548 25.57 -10.66 10.26
N GLY A 549 25.05 -10.70 9.02
CA GLY A 549 23.68 -10.29 8.73
C GLY A 549 22.63 -11.18 9.38
N GLU A 550 22.83 -12.50 9.32
CA GLU A 550 21.96 -13.48 9.96
C GLU A 550 21.96 -13.30 11.48
N ARG A 551 23.15 -13.14 12.09
CA ARG A 551 23.27 -12.93 13.54
C ARG A 551 22.54 -11.66 14.00
N GLN A 552 22.74 -10.53 13.31
CA GLN A 552 22.08 -9.28 13.68
C GLN A 552 20.55 -9.37 13.54
N ALA A 553 20.05 -10.04 12.50
CA ALA A 553 18.61 -10.25 12.32
C ALA A 553 18.03 -11.17 13.42
N MET A 554 18.76 -12.21 13.85
CA MET A 554 18.36 -13.07 14.96
C MET A 554 18.35 -12.31 16.30
N ASP A 555 19.36 -11.49 16.56
CA ASP A 555 19.43 -10.64 17.75
C ASP A 555 18.23 -9.66 17.81
N MET A 556 17.88 -9.04 16.66
CA MET A 556 16.67 -8.22 16.53
C MET A 556 15.38 -9.03 16.76
N PHE A 557 15.32 -10.27 16.27
CA PHE A 557 14.16 -11.12 16.46
C PHE A 557 13.92 -11.45 17.94
N VAL A 558 14.99 -11.71 18.72
CA VAL A 558 14.89 -11.90 20.16
C VAL A 558 14.42 -10.62 20.86
N LEU A 559 15.00 -9.46 20.53
CA LEU A 559 14.60 -8.16 21.10
C LEU A 559 13.12 -7.84 20.87
N THR A 560 12.65 -7.98 19.63
CA THR A 560 11.26 -7.70 19.27
C THR A 560 10.28 -8.65 19.99
N GLY A 561 10.70 -9.89 20.26
CA GLY A 561 9.96 -10.83 21.09
C GLY A 561 9.89 -10.39 22.55
N ALA A 562 11.01 -9.90 23.10
CA ALA A 562 11.07 -9.35 24.45
C ALA A 562 10.15 -8.12 24.61
N VAL A 563 10.15 -7.20 23.64
CA VAL A 563 9.29 -6.00 23.69
C VAL A 563 7.81 -6.38 23.62
N LYS A 564 7.43 -7.39 22.83
CA LYS A 564 6.07 -7.94 22.84
C LYS A 564 5.67 -8.47 24.22
N LEU A 565 6.54 -9.23 24.88
CA LEU A 565 6.26 -9.75 26.23
C LEU A 565 6.18 -8.62 27.27
N TYR A 566 7.06 -7.63 27.18
CA TYR A 566 7.03 -6.42 28.00
C TYR A 566 5.69 -5.68 27.86
N ARG A 567 5.24 -5.44 26.62
CA ARG A 567 3.96 -4.78 26.33
C ARG A 567 2.79 -5.54 26.91
N ALA A 568 2.76 -6.86 26.76
CA ALA A 568 1.72 -7.70 27.34
C ALA A 568 1.69 -7.61 28.88
N ALA A 569 2.85 -7.53 29.54
CA ALA A 569 2.94 -7.39 30.99
C ALA A 569 2.48 -6.01 31.50
N LYS A 570 2.58 -4.95 30.68
CA LYS A 570 2.13 -3.59 31.01
C LYS A 570 0.66 -3.32 30.64
N GLY A 571 -0.14 -4.36 30.39
CA GLY A 571 -1.57 -4.24 30.05
C GLY A 571 -1.84 -4.05 28.55
N GLY A 572 -0.85 -4.27 27.68
CA GLY A 572 -1.02 -4.29 26.24
C GLY A 572 -1.63 -5.59 25.70
N THR A 573 -1.80 -5.66 24.38
CA THR A 573 -2.31 -6.85 23.66
C THR A 573 -1.45 -8.09 23.91
N THR A 574 -2.10 -9.25 24.04
CA THR A 574 -1.40 -10.55 24.07
C THR A 574 -0.99 -10.97 22.68
N TYR A 575 0.30 -11.31 22.49
CA TYR A 575 0.83 -11.75 21.20
C TYR A 575 0.83 -13.28 21.09
N ARG A 576 -0.03 -13.80 20.22
CA ARG A 576 -0.13 -15.24 19.95
C ARG A 576 1.10 -15.76 19.20
N HIS A 577 1.56 -15.00 18.21
CA HIS A 577 2.62 -15.36 17.28
C HIS A 577 3.81 -14.39 17.32
N HIS A 578 4.99 -14.93 17.06
CA HIS A 578 6.23 -14.17 16.88
C HIS A 578 7.15 -14.88 15.90
N THR A 579 7.29 -14.36 14.70
CA THR A 579 8.01 -15.09 13.64
C THR A 579 9.05 -14.25 12.94
N MET A 580 10.09 -14.93 12.48
CA MET A 580 11.11 -14.38 11.58
C MET A 580 11.12 -15.22 10.30
N ILE A 581 11.27 -14.56 9.15
CA ILE A 581 11.47 -15.24 7.86
C ILE A 581 12.90 -15.02 7.42
N VAL A 582 13.57 -16.11 7.05
CA VAL A 582 14.86 -16.12 6.39
C VAL A 582 14.66 -16.67 4.99
N HIS A 583 14.87 -15.83 3.97
CA HIS A 583 14.77 -16.27 2.59
C HIS A 583 16.01 -17.05 2.17
N SER A 584 15.74 -18.13 1.44
CA SER A 584 16.67 -19.12 0.95
C SER A 584 16.34 -19.49 -0.51
N SER A 585 17.18 -20.31 -1.12
CA SER A 585 16.87 -20.93 -2.41
C SER A 585 15.71 -21.94 -2.30
N ASP A 586 15.00 -22.20 -3.40
CA ASP A 586 14.01 -23.30 -3.45
C ASP A 586 14.65 -24.69 -3.37
N LEU A 587 15.97 -24.79 -3.59
CA LEU A 587 16.70 -26.05 -3.50
C LEU A 587 16.74 -26.52 -2.03
N ILE A 588 16.15 -27.69 -1.75
CA ILE A 588 16.07 -28.28 -0.39
C ILE A 588 17.46 -28.35 0.28
N ILE A 589 18.50 -28.69 -0.48
CA ILE A 589 19.88 -28.75 0.02
C ILE A 589 20.33 -27.39 0.57
N ARG A 590 20.07 -26.30 -0.15
CA ARG A 590 20.43 -24.95 0.28
C ARG A 590 19.65 -24.50 1.51
N LYS A 591 18.35 -24.85 1.59
CA LYS A 591 17.55 -24.59 2.80
C LYS A 591 18.12 -25.31 4.03
N ARG A 592 18.53 -26.57 3.88
CA ARG A 592 19.14 -27.37 4.95
C ARG A 592 20.49 -26.79 5.39
N GLU A 593 21.33 -26.36 4.45
CA GLU A 593 22.60 -25.67 4.74
C GLU A 593 22.38 -24.38 5.54
N GLN A 594 21.46 -23.52 5.10
CA GLN A 594 21.17 -22.26 5.80
C GLN A 594 20.54 -22.50 7.18
N ALA A 595 19.63 -23.46 7.31
CA ALA A 595 19.07 -23.81 8.62
C ALA A 595 20.12 -24.36 9.58
N ALA A 596 21.10 -25.15 9.11
CA ALA A 596 22.20 -25.62 9.94
C ALA A 596 23.07 -24.46 10.44
N ARG A 597 23.36 -23.49 9.57
CA ARG A 597 24.08 -22.25 9.91
C ARG A 597 23.32 -21.43 10.96
N LEU A 598 22.03 -21.19 10.77
CA LEU A 598 21.18 -20.48 11.73
C LEU A 598 21.10 -21.20 13.09
N ARG A 599 21.01 -22.54 13.11
CA ARG A 599 21.06 -23.32 14.36
C ARG A 599 22.37 -23.14 15.11
N ARG A 600 23.50 -23.14 14.39
CA ARG A 600 24.81 -22.83 14.98
C ARG A 600 24.80 -21.43 15.60
N LEU A 601 24.37 -20.42 14.83
CA LEU A 601 24.31 -19.03 15.31
C LEU A 601 23.38 -18.86 16.52
N TRP A 602 22.26 -19.61 16.57
CA TRP A 602 21.31 -19.58 17.68
C TRP A 602 21.95 -20.04 18.98
N HIS A 603 22.71 -21.14 18.94
CA HIS A 603 23.44 -21.64 20.11
C HIS A 603 24.61 -20.73 20.52
N GLU A 604 25.32 -20.16 19.55
CA GLU A 604 26.38 -19.17 19.80
C GLU A 604 25.84 -17.82 20.31
N GLY A 605 24.54 -17.55 20.16
CA GLY A 605 23.89 -16.32 20.57
C GLY A 605 24.01 -16.03 22.07
N SER A 606 24.05 -17.07 22.91
CA SER A 606 24.24 -16.96 24.38
C SER A 606 23.35 -15.87 25.01
N TYR A 607 22.05 -15.87 24.69
CA TYR A 607 21.08 -14.83 25.08
C TYR A 607 20.80 -14.72 26.59
N ASP A 608 21.37 -15.62 27.37
CA ASP A 608 21.37 -15.70 28.83
C ASP A 608 22.69 -15.22 29.48
N ARG A 609 23.71 -14.90 28.67
CA ARG A 609 25.06 -14.51 29.12
C ARG A 609 25.37 -13.04 28.82
N ALA A 610 26.38 -12.51 29.50
CA ALA A 610 26.75 -11.10 29.43
C ALA A 610 27.15 -10.64 28.02
N ASP A 611 27.80 -11.49 27.22
CA ASP A 611 28.19 -11.20 25.84
C ASP A 611 26.97 -11.09 24.92
N GLY A 612 26.00 -12.01 25.02
CA GLY A 612 24.74 -11.94 24.29
C GLY A 612 23.92 -10.72 24.69
N LEU A 613 23.74 -10.50 25.98
CA LEU A 613 23.01 -9.34 26.51
C LEU A 613 23.68 -8.01 26.13
N GLY A 614 25.01 -7.95 26.08
CA GLY A 614 25.76 -6.77 25.62
C GLY A 614 25.41 -6.41 24.17
N ARG A 615 25.42 -7.39 23.26
CA ARG A 615 25.03 -7.18 21.85
C ARG A 615 23.57 -6.74 21.71
N LEU A 616 22.66 -7.34 22.49
CA LEU A 616 21.25 -6.97 22.48
C LEU A 616 21.04 -5.54 23.01
N ARG A 617 21.78 -5.11 24.04
CA ARG A 617 21.74 -3.74 24.55
C ARG A 617 22.15 -2.73 23.48
N GLU A 618 23.30 -2.95 22.85
CA GLU A 618 23.79 -2.07 21.77
C GLU A 618 22.77 -1.96 20.63
N LEU A 619 22.16 -3.08 20.24
CA LEU A 619 21.14 -3.09 19.19
C LEU A 619 19.83 -2.43 19.63
N TYR A 620 19.43 -2.56 20.90
CA TYR A 620 18.25 -1.91 21.45
C TYR A 620 18.38 -0.38 21.42
N GLU A 621 19.46 0.14 22.01
CA GLU A 621 19.73 1.58 22.16
C GLU A 621 19.92 2.27 20.80
N ARG A 622 20.57 1.59 19.84
CA ARG A 622 20.81 2.14 18.50
C ARG A 622 19.57 2.14 17.61
N ASP A 623 18.60 1.25 17.85
CA ASP A 623 17.58 0.91 16.86
C ASP A 623 16.16 0.76 17.44
N VAL A 624 15.95 -0.20 18.33
CA VAL A 624 14.60 -0.54 18.82
C VAL A 624 14.00 0.62 19.60
N GLU A 625 14.75 1.18 20.54
CA GLU A 625 14.32 2.32 21.37
C GLU A 625 13.97 3.54 20.52
N PRO A 626 14.89 4.13 19.73
CA PRO A 626 14.59 5.37 19.01
C PRO A 626 13.48 5.21 17.96
N VAL A 627 13.33 4.04 17.34
CA VAL A 627 12.20 3.78 16.44
C VAL A 627 10.88 3.66 17.21
N SER A 628 10.88 2.94 18.33
CA SER A 628 9.66 2.74 19.14
C SER A 628 9.19 4.04 19.77
N CYS A 629 10.09 4.90 20.26
CA CYS A 629 9.75 6.22 20.79
C CYS A 629 8.97 7.08 19.78
N GLU A 630 9.33 6.99 18.49
CA GLU A 630 8.68 7.77 17.43
C GLU A 630 7.43 7.07 16.84
N ARG A 631 7.36 5.73 16.90
CA ARG A 631 6.42 4.94 16.09
C ARG A 631 5.58 3.90 16.83
N ALA A 632 5.73 3.76 18.14
CA ALA A 632 4.94 2.80 18.92
C ALA A 632 3.46 3.19 19.05
N ASP A 633 3.05 4.36 18.56
CA ASP A 633 1.65 4.78 18.48
C ASP A 633 0.87 4.72 19.83
N GLY A 634 1.56 4.98 20.94
CA GLY A 634 0.99 4.94 22.30
C GLY A 634 1.10 3.58 22.98
N LEU A 635 1.76 2.60 22.36
CA LEU A 635 2.10 1.33 23.00
C LEU A 635 3.25 1.53 24.01
N PRO A 636 3.31 0.70 25.07
CA PRO A 636 4.41 0.76 26.03
C PRO A 636 5.78 0.53 25.36
N VAL A 637 6.74 1.39 25.67
CA VAL A 637 8.15 1.29 25.25
C VAL A 637 9.00 1.24 26.52
N PRO A 638 9.91 0.26 26.68
CA PRO A 638 10.81 0.21 27.83
C PRO A 638 11.71 1.45 27.88
N GLU A 639 11.89 2.06 29.04
CA GLU A 639 12.73 3.26 29.19
C GLU A 639 14.23 2.94 29.09
N SER A 640 14.62 1.68 29.26
CA SER A 640 16.00 1.22 29.11
C SER A 640 16.05 -0.28 28.81
N PHE A 641 17.20 -0.75 28.32
CA PHE A 641 17.43 -2.18 28.12
C PHE A 641 17.32 -2.98 29.43
N ASP A 642 17.67 -2.38 30.58
CA ASP A 642 17.58 -3.06 31.88
C ASP A 642 16.13 -3.40 32.27
N GLU A 643 15.16 -2.59 31.86
CA GLU A 643 13.74 -2.90 32.03
C GLU A 643 13.29 -4.04 31.10
N LEU A 644 13.91 -4.15 29.92
CA LEU A 644 13.60 -5.17 28.91
C LEU A 644 14.29 -6.52 29.21
N ALA A 645 15.47 -6.51 29.84
CA ALA A 645 16.33 -7.67 30.04
C ALA A 645 15.61 -8.90 30.64
N PRO A 646 14.70 -8.79 31.64
CA PRO A 646 13.95 -9.94 32.16
C PRO A 646 13.10 -10.65 31.10
N TYR A 647 12.61 -9.91 30.09
CA TYR A 647 11.78 -10.43 29.02
C TYR A 647 12.57 -11.06 27.89
N VAL A 648 13.87 -10.79 27.77
CA VAL A 648 14.76 -11.41 26.79
C VAL A 648 14.84 -12.91 27.00
N ILE A 649 15.08 -13.34 28.24
CA ILE A 649 15.17 -14.77 28.59
C ILE A 649 13.83 -15.47 28.35
N ALA A 650 12.72 -14.80 28.69
CA ALA A 650 11.37 -15.33 28.44
C ALA A 650 11.08 -15.47 26.94
N ALA A 651 11.49 -14.49 26.12
CA ALA A 651 11.32 -14.54 24.68
C ALA A 651 12.17 -15.67 24.06
N TRP A 652 13.45 -15.77 24.45
CA TRP A 652 14.35 -16.82 24.01
C TRP A 652 13.81 -18.21 24.36
N SER A 653 13.39 -18.43 25.62
CA SER A 653 12.79 -19.70 26.07
C SER A 653 11.51 -20.04 25.31
N ARG A 654 10.69 -19.04 24.96
CA ARG A 654 9.46 -19.27 24.20
C ARG A 654 9.74 -19.60 22.73
N ILE A 655 10.77 -19.01 22.13
CA ILE A 655 11.20 -19.33 20.76
C ILE A 655 11.77 -20.75 20.71
N ASP A 656 12.54 -21.14 21.72
CA ASP A 656 13.22 -22.45 21.78
C ASP A 656 12.50 -23.50 22.64
N SER A 657 11.17 -23.36 22.82
CA SER A 657 10.41 -24.13 23.81
C SER A 657 10.48 -25.67 23.65
N ASP A 658 10.75 -26.15 22.43
CA ASP A 658 10.90 -27.56 22.07
C ASP A 658 12.34 -27.92 21.65
N GLY A 659 13.31 -27.03 21.92
CA GLY A 659 14.71 -27.15 21.47
C GLY A 659 14.90 -26.99 19.96
N ASN A 660 13.89 -26.47 19.25
CA ASN A 660 13.93 -26.28 17.81
C ASN A 660 13.44 -24.89 17.39
N ALA A 661 14.24 -23.85 17.61
CA ALA A 661 13.92 -22.49 17.18
C ALA A 661 13.82 -22.30 15.64
N ILE A 662 14.49 -23.13 14.83
CA ILE A 662 14.59 -23.00 13.36
C ILE A 662 13.79 -24.10 12.65
N VAL A 663 12.77 -23.71 11.88
CA VAL A 663 11.93 -24.61 11.08
C VAL A 663 12.21 -24.41 9.59
N ILE A 664 12.48 -25.51 8.87
CA ILE A 664 12.61 -25.49 7.41
C ILE A 664 11.23 -25.71 6.82
N GLU A 665 10.85 -24.87 5.87
CA GLU A 665 9.63 -25.09 5.12
C GLU A 665 9.87 -26.05 3.94
N SER A 666 9.23 -27.23 3.99
CA SER A 666 9.28 -28.28 2.96
C SER A 666 7.93 -28.40 2.23
N SER A 667 7.95 -28.39 0.90
CA SER A 667 6.81 -28.67 0.02
C SER A 667 6.63 -30.16 -0.32
N THR A 668 7.53 -31.02 0.18
CA THR A 668 7.55 -32.46 -0.13
C THR A 668 7.04 -33.26 1.06
N HIS A 669 5.84 -33.84 0.92
CA HIS A 669 5.35 -34.91 1.78
C HIS A 669 6.31 -36.10 1.76
N GLY A 670 6.83 -36.48 2.92
CA GLY A 670 7.66 -37.69 3.04
C GLY A 670 8.31 -37.87 4.40
N GLU A 671 8.62 -36.80 5.13
CA GLU A 671 9.13 -36.89 6.50
C GLU A 671 7.99 -36.60 7.48
N HIS A 672 7.83 -37.44 8.51
CA HIS A 672 6.86 -37.28 9.60
C HIS A 672 7.19 -36.02 10.44
N ASP A 673 7.08 -34.84 9.86
CA ASP A 673 7.42 -33.59 10.54
C ASP A 673 6.29 -33.20 11.49
N ARG A 674 6.58 -33.29 12.78
CA ARG A 674 5.72 -32.87 13.90
C ARG A 674 5.47 -31.34 13.93
N HIS A 675 5.90 -30.61 12.91
CA HIS A 675 6.01 -29.15 12.86
C HIS A 675 5.29 -28.51 11.66
N GLU A 676 4.09 -29.00 11.33
CA GLU A 676 3.21 -28.25 10.42
C GLU A 676 2.94 -26.85 10.98
N LEU A 677 3.20 -25.81 10.19
CA LEU A 677 3.07 -24.39 10.55
C LEU A 677 1.59 -23.99 10.58
N ASP A 678 0.87 -24.48 11.59
CA ASP A 678 -0.54 -24.17 11.80
C ASP A 678 -0.70 -22.99 12.79
N PHE A 679 -0.73 -21.77 12.24
CA PHE A 679 -0.97 -20.54 13.00
C PHE A 679 -2.38 -20.50 13.62
N ALA A 680 -3.35 -21.24 13.09
CA ALA A 680 -4.69 -21.27 13.64
C ALA A 680 -4.75 -22.08 14.95
N ARG A 681 -3.95 -23.15 15.08
CA ARG A 681 -3.97 -24.06 16.25
C ARG A 681 -2.87 -23.79 17.25
N ARG A 682 -1.66 -23.47 16.79
CA ARG A 682 -0.47 -23.42 17.65
C ARG A 682 -0.03 -21.99 17.94
N HIS A 683 0.59 -21.80 19.09
CA HIS A 683 1.35 -20.57 19.37
C HIS A 683 2.71 -20.70 18.69
N ILE A 684 2.91 -19.99 17.59
CA ILE A 684 4.13 -20.11 16.78
C ILE A 684 5.09 -18.98 17.14
N TRP A 685 6.20 -19.34 17.79
CA TRP A 685 7.33 -18.47 18.09
C TRP A 685 8.59 -19.10 17.46
N LYS A 686 8.87 -18.83 16.18
CA LYS A 686 9.87 -19.59 15.39
C LYS A 686 10.54 -18.75 14.30
N ILE A 687 11.75 -19.16 13.91
CA ILE A 687 12.47 -18.69 12.72
C ILE A 687 12.17 -19.66 11.58
N LEU A 688 11.69 -19.15 10.45
CA LEU A 688 11.26 -19.92 9.29
C LEU A 688 12.25 -19.75 8.14
N VAL A 689 12.77 -20.84 7.60
CA VAL A 689 13.66 -20.84 6.42
C VAL A 689 12.85 -21.20 5.18
N CYS A 690 12.64 -20.23 4.29
CA CYS A 690 11.66 -20.28 3.20
C CYS A 690 12.31 -20.06 1.83
N GLY A 691 11.73 -20.65 0.78
CA GLY A 691 12.16 -20.46 -0.62
C GLY A 691 11.41 -19.33 -1.34
N SER A 692 11.52 -19.31 -2.68
CA SER A 692 10.65 -18.53 -3.56
C SER A 692 9.20 -18.99 -3.42
N ARG A 693 9.01 -20.31 -3.32
CA ARG A 693 7.73 -20.94 -3.05
C ARG A 693 7.61 -21.16 -1.54
N LEU A 694 6.94 -20.23 -0.86
CA LEU A 694 6.25 -20.63 0.37
C LEU A 694 5.10 -21.51 -0.09
N SER A 695 5.11 -22.79 0.28
CA SER A 695 3.93 -23.64 0.29
C SER A 695 2.81 -23.08 1.18
N HIS A 696 3.16 -22.11 2.03
CA HIS A 696 2.24 -21.31 2.83
C HIS A 696 2.24 -19.84 2.37
N ALA A 697 1.47 -19.51 1.33
CA ALA A 697 0.85 -18.18 1.21
C ALA A 697 -0.18 -17.89 2.33
N SER A 698 -0.09 -18.57 3.48
CA SER A 698 -0.75 -18.16 4.70
C SER A 698 -0.12 -16.85 5.17
N THR A 699 -0.94 -15.90 5.60
CA THR A 699 -0.49 -14.74 6.37
C THR A 699 0.41 -15.22 7.51
N THR A 700 1.73 -15.01 7.41
CA THR A 700 2.64 -15.31 8.52
C THR A 700 2.35 -14.33 9.65
N GLU A 701 1.58 -14.78 10.64
CA GLU A 701 1.17 -13.93 11.75
C GLU A 701 2.32 -13.67 12.71
N GLY A 702 2.35 -12.48 13.31
CA GLY A 702 3.37 -12.13 14.29
C GLY A 702 4.76 -11.90 13.70
N LEU A 703 4.89 -11.78 12.37
CA LEU A 703 6.13 -11.48 11.68
C LEU A 703 6.74 -10.17 12.17
N THR A 704 7.98 -10.18 12.66
CA THR A 704 8.71 -8.96 13.07
C THR A 704 10.01 -8.76 12.32
N VAL A 705 10.68 -9.84 11.91
CA VAL A 705 11.98 -9.76 11.22
C VAL A 705 11.96 -10.53 9.93
N ILE A 706 12.49 -9.93 8.87
CA ILE A 706 12.69 -10.57 7.58
C ILE A 706 14.14 -10.38 7.19
N TYR A 707 14.81 -11.48 6.86
CA TYR A 707 16.19 -11.48 6.40
C TYR A 707 16.29 -11.98 4.96
N GLN A 708 16.83 -11.13 4.10
CA GLN A 708 17.14 -11.39 2.71
C GLN A 708 18.66 -11.49 2.55
N GLY A 709 19.18 -12.70 2.36
CA GLY A 709 20.61 -12.94 2.16
C GLY A 709 21.09 -12.68 0.72
N PRO A 710 22.41 -12.64 0.48
CA PRO A 710 23.00 -12.39 -0.84
C PRO A 710 22.78 -13.51 -1.86
N HIS A 711 22.27 -14.67 -1.43
CA HIS A 711 21.99 -15.84 -2.28
C HIS A 711 20.53 -15.87 -2.79
N THR A 712 19.77 -14.81 -2.57
CA THR A 712 18.33 -14.80 -2.85
C THR A 712 18.06 -14.37 -4.30
N ASP A 713 17.29 -15.17 -5.04
CA ASP A 713 16.94 -14.88 -6.43
C ASP A 713 15.95 -13.70 -6.54
N SER A 714 16.00 -12.93 -7.62
CA SER A 714 15.08 -11.80 -7.86
C SER A 714 13.62 -12.26 -7.99
N ALA A 715 13.38 -13.48 -8.47
CA ALA A 715 12.05 -14.11 -8.48
C ALA A 715 11.50 -14.39 -7.06
N VAL A 716 12.38 -14.61 -6.07
CA VAL A 716 12.00 -14.79 -4.65
C VAL A 716 11.55 -13.46 -4.03
N ILE A 717 12.08 -12.32 -4.51
CA ILE A 717 11.64 -10.98 -4.07
C ILE A 717 10.18 -10.76 -4.45
N LEU A 718 9.83 -10.98 -5.72
CA LEU A 718 8.44 -10.83 -6.22
C LEU A 718 7.44 -11.65 -5.40
N ALA A 719 7.79 -12.90 -5.10
CA ALA A 719 6.96 -13.79 -4.26
C ALA A 719 7.02 -13.46 -2.75
N GLY A 720 8.03 -12.70 -2.32
CA GLY A 720 8.30 -12.31 -0.93
C GLY A 720 7.67 -10.98 -0.52
N MET A 721 7.45 -10.04 -1.45
CA MET A 721 6.88 -8.71 -1.20
C MET A 721 5.52 -8.78 -0.51
N GLY A 722 4.71 -9.78 -0.87
CA GLY A 722 3.43 -10.05 -0.24
C GLY A 722 3.48 -10.44 1.23
N ARG A 723 4.65 -10.84 1.73
CA ARG A 723 4.83 -11.33 3.11
C ARG A 723 5.06 -10.19 4.10
N TRP A 724 5.41 -9.00 3.61
CA TRP A 724 5.83 -7.86 4.43
C TRP A 724 4.64 -7.00 4.81
N ALA A 725 3.70 -6.92 3.87
CA ALA A 725 2.42 -6.29 4.04
C ALA A 725 1.48 -7.14 4.91
N GLY A 726 0.42 -6.54 5.44
CA GLY A 726 -0.55 -7.18 6.32
C GLY A 726 -0.77 -6.41 7.62
N PHE A 727 -1.70 -6.90 8.44
CA PHE A 727 -2.01 -6.27 9.73
C PHE A 727 -0.85 -6.51 10.74
N ARG A 728 -0.44 -5.45 11.45
CA ARG A 728 0.67 -5.46 12.45
C ARG A 728 0.22 -4.86 13.79
N ILE A 729 -0.95 -5.29 14.24
CA ILE A 729 -1.63 -4.72 15.41
C ILE A 729 -0.77 -4.91 16.65
N GLY A 730 -0.41 -3.81 17.30
CA GLY A 730 0.36 -3.82 18.55
C GLY A 730 1.88 -4.03 18.40
N TYR A 731 2.42 -4.16 17.19
CA TYR A 731 3.87 -4.39 17.00
C TYR A 731 4.45 -3.83 15.68
N ARG A 732 3.74 -2.92 15.00
CA ARG A 732 4.18 -2.33 13.72
C ARG A 732 5.57 -1.71 13.79
N ASP A 733 5.86 -1.00 14.87
CA ASP A 733 7.15 -0.35 15.14
C ASP A 733 8.32 -1.32 15.32
N LEU A 734 8.04 -2.59 15.61
CA LEU A 734 9.03 -3.65 15.81
C LEU A 734 9.43 -4.35 14.50
N MET A 735 8.81 -4.00 13.37
CA MET A 735 9.13 -4.59 12.06
C MET A 735 10.55 -4.21 11.61
N ARG A 736 11.35 -5.17 11.13
CA ARG A 736 12.66 -4.93 10.50
C ARG A 736 12.89 -5.79 9.25
N LEU A 737 13.29 -5.13 8.17
CA LEU A 737 13.65 -5.73 6.90
C LEU A 737 15.16 -5.64 6.70
N TYR A 738 15.84 -6.78 6.67
CA TYR A 738 17.28 -6.86 6.45
C TYR A 738 17.57 -7.28 5.01
N PHE A 739 18.30 -6.44 4.28
CA PHE A 739 18.80 -6.75 2.94
C PHE A 739 20.32 -6.81 2.99
N ALA A 740 20.87 -8.02 2.85
CA ALA A 740 22.30 -8.23 2.83
C ALA A 740 22.84 -8.32 1.40
N ARG A 741 23.91 -7.58 1.12
CA ARG A 741 24.63 -7.58 -0.17
C ARG A 741 26.15 -7.72 0.04
N VAL A 742 26.86 -8.15 -0.99
CA VAL A 742 28.33 -8.25 -1.02
C VAL A 742 28.89 -7.06 -1.83
N PRO A 743 30.14 -6.59 -1.60
CA PRO A 743 30.75 -5.54 -2.42
C PRO A 743 30.81 -6.00 -3.88
N ASP A 744 30.66 -5.06 -4.82
CA ASP A 744 30.64 -5.27 -6.30
C ASP A 744 29.35 -5.87 -6.90
N ASP A 745 28.24 -5.93 -6.16
CA ASP A 745 26.91 -6.20 -6.73
C ASP A 745 26.40 -4.96 -7.52
N ALA A 746 26.86 -4.85 -8.78
CA ALA A 746 26.81 -3.67 -9.66
C ALA A 746 25.41 -3.15 -10.05
N GLY A 747 24.32 -3.65 -9.44
CA GLY A 747 22.94 -3.23 -9.71
C GLY A 747 22.28 -2.44 -8.56
N GLY A 748 23.02 -2.09 -7.51
CA GLY A 748 22.43 -1.53 -6.28
C GLY A 748 21.67 -2.54 -5.42
N GLY A 749 21.76 -3.84 -5.76
CA GLY A 749 21.28 -4.98 -4.98
C GLY A 749 19.76 -5.23 -4.98
N LEU A 750 19.36 -6.24 -4.21
CA LEU A 750 17.98 -6.71 -4.05
C LEU A 750 16.99 -5.62 -3.58
N PHE A 751 17.47 -4.62 -2.84
CA PHE A 751 16.65 -3.51 -2.33
C PHE A 751 16.16 -2.57 -3.45
N ASN A 752 17.00 -2.25 -4.44
CA ASN A 752 16.61 -1.39 -5.57
C ASN A 752 15.65 -2.11 -6.53
N ALA A 753 15.88 -3.41 -6.78
CA ALA A 753 14.95 -4.24 -7.55
C ALA A 753 13.57 -4.29 -6.87
N PHE A 754 13.55 -4.39 -5.55
CA PHE A 754 12.34 -4.31 -4.75
C PHE A 754 11.61 -2.95 -4.93
N ALA A 755 12.32 -1.83 -4.79
CA ALA A 755 11.73 -0.49 -4.97
C ALA A 755 11.15 -0.30 -6.38
N ALA A 756 11.79 -0.89 -7.40
CA ALA A 756 11.34 -0.84 -8.79
C ALA A 756 10.01 -1.59 -9.02
N ILE A 757 9.89 -2.83 -8.54
CA ILE A 757 8.65 -3.63 -8.65
C ILE A 757 7.50 -2.93 -7.93
N PHE A 758 7.79 -2.38 -6.76
CA PHE A 758 6.79 -1.70 -5.97
C PHE A 758 6.24 -0.45 -6.66
N ARG A 759 7.12 0.34 -7.31
CA ARG A 759 6.70 1.47 -8.16
C ARG A 759 5.81 1.01 -9.32
N ASP A 760 6.14 -0.10 -9.98
CA ASP A 760 5.31 -0.66 -11.05
C ASP A 760 3.90 -1.01 -10.52
N GLN A 761 3.80 -1.59 -9.31
CA GLN A 761 2.52 -1.94 -8.70
C GLN A 761 1.68 -0.71 -8.33
N LEU A 762 2.27 0.32 -7.70
CA LEU A 762 1.58 1.56 -7.38
C LEU A 762 1.10 2.28 -8.64
N SER A 763 1.99 2.41 -9.63
CA SER A 763 1.69 3.06 -10.91
C SER A 763 0.48 2.43 -11.59
N PHE A 764 0.36 1.10 -11.53
CA PHE A 764 -0.80 0.42 -12.09
C PHE A 764 -2.09 0.63 -11.30
N GLN A 765 -2.04 0.70 -9.97
CA GLN A 765 -3.24 1.06 -9.20
C GLN A 765 -3.71 2.47 -9.53
N GLU A 766 -2.78 3.41 -9.75
CA GLU A 766 -3.10 4.75 -10.27
C GLU A 766 -3.64 4.71 -11.71
N ASP A 767 -3.08 3.86 -12.57
CA ASP A 767 -3.58 3.65 -13.94
C ASP A 767 -5.02 3.12 -13.93
N LEU A 768 -5.33 2.08 -13.14
CA LEU A 768 -6.69 1.55 -13.01
C LEU A 768 -7.68 2.62 -12.53
N THR A 769 -7.25 3.45 -11.58
CA THR A 769 -8.06 4.59 -11.09
C THR A 769 -8.35 5.55 -12.24
N ARG A 770 -7.35 5.87 -13.06
CA ARG A 770 -7.52 6.72 -14.25
C ARG A 770 -8.45 6.08 -15.29
N TYR A 771 -8.30 4.78 -15.56
CA TYR A 771 -9.13 4.04 -16.52
C TYR A 771 -10.59 3.89 -16.10
N SER A 772 -10.87 3.98 -14.80
CA SER A 772 -12.24 3.83 -14.26
C SER A 772 -13.14 5.04 -14.48
N VAL A 773 -12.57 6.18 -14.88
CA VAL A 773 -13.35 7.41 -15.09
C VAL A 773 -14.23 7.25 -16.34
N GLU A 774 -15.53 7.47 -16.17
CA GLU A 774 -16.47 7.51 -17.29
C GLU A 774 -16.32 8.83 -18.07
N VAL A 775 -16.35 8.73 -19.40
CA VAL A 775 -16.37 9.87 -20.32
C VAL A 775 -17.71 9.83 -21.05
N ASP A 776 -18.50 10.90 -20.94
CA ASP A 776 -19.85 11.00 -21.51
C ASP A 776 -20.80 9.85 -21.07
N GLY A 777 -20.65 9.38 -19.82
CA GLY A 777 -21.45 8.29 -19.27
C GLY A 777 -21.13 6.90 -19.85
N ARG A 778 -19.93 6.73 -20.42
CA ARG A 778 -19.42 5.45 -20.93
C ARG A 778 -18.04 5.14 -20.34
N PRO A 779 -17.71 3.86 -20.12
CA PRO A 779 -16.38 3.47 -19.68
C PRO A 779 -15.34 3.85 -20.76
N GLN A 780 -14.25 4.48 -20.32
CA GLN A 780 -13.13 4.85 -21.19
C GLN A 780 -12.41 3.61 -21.75
N LEU A 781 -12.26 2.58 -20.91
CA LEU A 781 -11.75 1.27 -21.29
C LEU A 781 -12.69 0.18 -20.79
N THR A 782 -12.86 -0.86 -21.59
CA THR A 782 -13.40 -2.13 -21.11
C THR A 782 -12.27 -2.98 -20.51
N PRO A 783 -12.57 -3.97 -19.67
CA PRO A 783 -11.57 -4.91 -19.11
C PRO A 783 -10.66 -5.55 -20.17
N THR A 784 -11.20 -5.91 -21.34
CA THR A 784 -10.45 -6.43 -22.50
C THR A 784 -9.43 -5.47 -23.12
N GLN A 785 -9.53 -4.18 -22.78
CA GLN A 785 -8.68 -3.12 -23.28
C GLN A 785 -7.66 -2.64 -22.24
N VAL A 786 -7.76 -3.11 -20.98
CA VAL A 786 -6.77 -2.78 -19.95
C VAL A 786 -5.46 -3.51 -20.29
N PRO A 787 -4.32 -2.80 -20.41
CA PRO A 787 -3.05 -3.44 -20.73
C PRO A 787 -2.65 -4.45 -19.66
N PRO A 788 -2.06 -5.60 -20.06
CA PRO A 788 -1.30 -6.44 -19.14
C PRO A 788 -0.25 -5.60 -18.42
N LEU A 789 -0.10 -5.77 -17.12
CA LEU A 789 0.96 -5.09 -16.41
C LEU A 789 2.28 -5.80 -16.67
N LEU A 790 3.10 -5.17 -17.49
CA LEU A 790 4.39 -5.70 -17.91
C LEU A 790 5.47 -4.90 -17.21
N ALA A 791 6.23 -5.54 -16.31
CA ALA A 791 7.19 -4.90 -15.41
C ALA A 791 8.11 -3.89 -16.13
N GLN A 792 7.71 -2.61 -16.10
CA GLN A 792 8.35 -1.53 -16.83
C GLN A 792 9.66 -1.13 -16.15
N HIS A 793 9.75 -1.32 -14.83
CA HIS A 793 10.90 -0.93 -14.03
C HIS A 793 11.95 -2.04 -13.87
N LEU A 794 11.60 -3.31 -14.16
CA LEU A 794 12.56 -4.43 -14.22
C LEU A 794 13.28 -4.59 -15.57
N GLY A 795 12.95 -3.78 -16.58
CA GLY A 795 13.60 -3.83 -17.90
C GLY A 795 13.38 -5.14 -18.66
N ALA A 796 12.27 -5.83 -18.36
CA ALA A 796 12.03 -7.21 -18.80
C ALA A 796 11.40 -7.33 -20.21
N MET A 797 11.11 -6.23 -20.92
CA MET A 797 10.52 -6.32 -22.26
C MET A 797 10.92 -5.24 -23.25
N ASP A 798 10.93 -5.65 -24.52
CA ASP A 798 11.16 -4.82 -25.69
C ASP A 798 9.96 -3.84 -25.89
N PRO A 799 10.20 -2.56 -26.24
CA PRO A 799 9.17 -1.61 -26.69
C PRO A 799 8.22 -2.10 -27.80
N GLU A 800 8.64 -3.07 -28.62
CA GLU A 800 7.79 -3.69 -29.64
C GLU A 800 6.79 -4.71 -29.05
N GLU A 801 7.21 -5.50 -28.06
CA GLU A 801 6.35 -6.41 -27.29
C GLU A 801 5.31 -5.64 -26.46
N ARG A 802 5.67 -4.46 -25.95
CA ARG A 802 4.75 -3.52 -25.28
C ARG A 802 3.62 -3.05 -26.19
N ARG A 803 3.91 -2.69 -27.45
CA ARG A 803 2.89 -2.30 -28.43
C ARG A 803 1.95 -3.45 -28.78
N ASN A 804 2.47 -4.67 -28.78
CA ASN A 804 1.70 -5.88 -29.08
C ASN A 804 0.89 -6.41 -27.88
N SER A 805 1.17 -5.95 -26.65
CA SER A 805 0.44 -6.36 -25.43
C SER A 805 -0.94 -5.69 -25.27
N LEU A 806 -1.16 -4.54 -25.93
CA LEU A 806 -2.46 -3.91 -26.03
C LEU A 806 -3.25 -4.52 -27.20
N TYR A 807 -3.73 -5.76 -27.01
CA TYR A 807 -4.32 -6.58 -28.07
C TYR A 807 -5.47 -5.90 -28.85
N ASN A 808 -6.23 -4.97 -28.24
CA ASN A 808 -7.45 -4.37 -28.83
C ASN A 808 -7.53 -2.82 -28.76
N ALA A 809 -6.49 -2.14 -28.27
CA ALA A 809 -6.53 -0.69 -28.05
C ALA A 809 -5.17 -0.03 -28.29
N GLU A 810 -5.07 0.90 -29.24
CA GLU A 810 -3.86 1.69 -29.43
C GLU A 810 -3.92 2.92 -28.51
N LEU A 811 -2.93 3.08 -27.62
CA LEU A 811 -2.75 4.33 -26.89
C LEU A 811 -2.35 5.43 -27.88
N VAL A 812 -3.30 6.30 -28.21
CA VAL A 812 -3.14 7.36 -29.21
C VAL A 812 -2.76 8.70 -28.58
N GLU A 813 -3.05 8.90 -27.30
CA GLU A 813 -2.73 10.17 -26.63
C GLU A 813 -2.55 9.98 -25.11
N ILE A 814 -1.54 10.64 -24.57
CA ILE A 814 -1.35 10.83 -23.13
C ILE A 814 -1.29 12.33 -22.85
N ARG A 815 -2.25 12.83 -22.08
CA ARG A 815 -2.24 14.18 -21.52
C ARG A 815 -1.75 14.11 -20.08
N SER A 816 -0.70 14.85 -19.78
CA SER A 816 -0.09 14.89 -18.45
C SER A 816 -0.03 16.30 -17.83
N PRO A 817 -1.08 17.15 -17.90
CA PRO A 817 -1.10 18.42 -17.18
C PRO A 817 -0.83 18.20 -15.69
N GLY A 818 0.03 19.05 -15.12
CA GLY A 818 0.47 18.97 -13.72
C GLY A 818 1.40 17.79 -13.40
N ARG A 819 1.80 16.96 -14.38
CA ARG A 819 2.71 15.82 -14.17
C ARG A 819 3.92 15.88 -15.10
N TRP A 820 5.05 15.35 -14.65
CA TRP A 820 6.26 15.22 -15.47
C TRP A 820 6.14 14.07 -16.46
N ILE A 821 6.59 14.31 -17.69
CA ILE A 821 6.82 13.32 -18.74
C ILE A 821 8.33 13.10 -18.83
N GLU A 822 8.79 11.89 -18.54
CA GLU A 822 10.20 11.55 -18.52
C GLU A 822 10.49 10.29 -19.36
N PRO A 823 11.04 10.45 -20.58
CA PRO A 823 11.51 9.32 -21.37
C PRO A 823 12.72 8.68 -20.71
N LEU A 824 12.63 7.38 -20.41
CA LEU A 824 13.70 6.64 -19.74
C LEU A 824 14.60 5.89 -20.72
N ALA A 825 14.14 5.59 -21.95
CA ALA A 825 14.99 4.97 -22.98
C ALA A 825 15.63 5.99 -23.91
N HIS A 826 16.92 5.77 -24.16
CA HIS A 826 17.74 6.58 -25.04
C HIS A 826 18.71 5.68 -25.81
N PRO A 827 19.21 6.10 -26.99
CA PRO A 827 20.04 5.25 -27.82
C PRO A 827 21.26 4.69 -27.09
N VAL A 828 21.55 3.41 -27.33
CA VAL A 828 22.79 2.73 -26.90
C VAL A 828 23.86 2.85 -27.98
N ASP A 829 23.43 2.85 -29.25
CA ASP A 829 24.32 3.04 -30.40
C ASP A 829 24.98 4.43 -30.37
N ALA A 830 26.30 4.45 -30.47
CA ALA A 830 27.11 5.65 -30.38
C ALA A 830 26.78 6.66 -31.49
N ALA A 831 26.46 6.18 -32.70
CA ALA A 831 26.10 7.06 -33.81
C ALA A 831 24.72 7.67 -33.62
N ALA A 832 23.74 6.91 -33.13
CA ALA A 832 22.41 7.40 -32.78
C ALA A 832 22.47 8.41 -31.61
N ARG A 833 23.30 8.18 -30.58
CA ARG A 833 23.56 9.18 -29.53
C ARG A 833 24.10 10.48 -30.10
N ALA A 834 25.15 10.40 -30.92
CA ALA A 834 25.74 11.58 -31.54
C ALA A 834 24.73 12.36 -32.40
N ARG A 835 23.85 11.67 -33.13
CA ARG A 835 22.77 12.31 -33.88
C ARG A 835 21.76 12.99 -32.96
N ASN A 836 21.25 12.31 -31.92
CA ASN A 836 20.32 12.90 -30.96
C ASN A 836 20.90 14.14 -30.28
N VAL A 837 22.15 14.10 -29.80
CA VAL A 837 22.79 15.27 -29.16
C VAL A 837 22.89 16.44 -30.15
N ARG A 838 23.20 16.19 -31.43
CA ARG A 838 23.20 17.23 -32.47
C ARG A 838 21.81 17.82 -32.74
N ARG A 839 20.73 17.06 -32.59
CA ARG A 839 19.34 17.57 -32.72
C ARG A 839 19.01 18.60 -31.64
N TRP A 840 19.64 18.54 -30.47
CA TRP A 840 19.45 19.50 -29.39
C TRP A 840 20.19 20.83 -29.59
N ARG A 841 21.21 20.86 -30.45
CA ARG A 841 22.05 22.06 -30.67
C ARG A 841 21.25 23.35 -30.90
N PRO A 842 20.25 23.39 -31.79
CA PRO A 842 19.48 24.61 -32.04
C PRO A 842 18.80 25.17 -30.78
N LEU A 843 18.44 24.32 -29.81
CA LEU A 843 17.80 24.71 -28.56
C LEU A 843 18.80 25.13 -27.47
N LEU A 844 20.06 24.69 -27.55
CA LEU A 844 21.08 25.13 -26.60
C LEU A 844 21.47 26.60 -26.81
N ASP A 845 21.40 27.11 -28.04
CA ASP A 845 21.76 28.50 -28.37
C ASP A 845 20.87 29.55 -27.68
N VAL A 846 19.68 29.17 -27.17
CA VAL A 846 18.80 30.10 -26.45
C VAL A 846 19.14 30.23 -24.96
N LEU A 847 20.07 29.42 -24.45
CA LEU A 847 20.43 29.39 -23.03
C LEU A 847 21.25 30.62 -22.65
N ALA A 848 20.72 31.42 -21.73
CA ALA A 848 21.43 32.52 -21.10
C ALA A 848 22.41 32.05 -20.03
N GLU A 849 23.14 33.01 -19.43
CA GLU A 849 24.00 32.77 -18.28
C GLU A 849 23.24 32.12 -17.11
N PRO A 850 23.92 31.30 -16.28
CA PRO A 850 23.26 30.57 -15.20
C PRO A 850 22.59 31.52 -14.21
N ARG A 851 21.28 31.32 -13.98
CA ARG A 851 20.49 32.00 -12.95
C ARG A 851 19.99 31.00 -11.93
N ILE A 852 19.43 31.50 -10.82
CA ILE A 852 18.78 30.66 -9.81
C ILE A 852 17.28 30.68 -10.10
N LEU A 853 16.70 29.49 -10.27
CA LEU A 853 15.26 29.27 -10.24
C LEU A 853 14.88 28.94 -8.80
N SER A 854 14.03 29.78 -8.20
CA SER A 854 13.60 29.64 -6.81
C SER A 854 12.22 28.99 -6.76
N GLY A 855 12.12 27.81 -6.14
CA GLY A 855 10.87 27.14 -5.80
C GLY A 855 10.48 27.31 -4.33
N ARG A 856 9.39 26.66 -3.92
CA ARG A 856 8.81 26.76 -2.56
C ARG A 856 9.80 26.41 -1.44
N SER A 857 10.56 25.32 -1.62
CA SER A 857 11.58 24.82 -0.67
C SER A 857 12.90 24.43 -1.34
N THR A 858 13.01 24.58 -2.67
CA THR A 858 14.17 24.15 -3.45
C THR A 858 14.64 25.27 -4.36
N SER A 859 15.96 25.44 -4.48
CA SER A 859 16.56 26.37 -5.42
C SER A 859 17.41 25.62 -6.42
N LEU A 860 17.24 25.91 -7.70
CA LEU A 860 18.00 25.30 -8.78
C LEU A 860 18.82 26.36 -9.50
N ARG A 861 20.15 26.29 -9.38
CA ARG A 861 21.02 27.03 -10.30
C ARG A 861 20.98 26.34 -11.67
N ALA A 862 20.53 27.05 -12.70
CA ALA A 862 20.39 26.52 -14.05
C ALA A 862 20.64 27.60 -15.12
N ARG A 863 21.11 27.17 -16.29
CA ARG A 863 20.99 27.98 -17.51
C ARG A 863 19.57 27.80 -18.04
N THR A 864 18.94 28.88 -18.49
CA THR A 864 17.58 28.81 -19.02
C THR A 864 17.42 29.62 -20.29
N GLY A 865 16.45 29.23 -21.12
CA GLY A 865 16.10 29.95 -22.34
C GLY A 865 14.63 29.72 -22.69
N LEU A 866 14.07 30.59 -23.53
CA LEU A 866 12.71 30.44 -24.04
C LEU A 866 12.77 29.83 -25.44
N ILE A 867 11.99 28.76 -25.65
CA ILE A 867 11.93 28.03 -26.91
C ILE A 867 10.55 28.23 -27.54
N PRO A 868 10.48 28.59 -28.84
CA PRO A 868 9.23 28.55 -29.59
C PRO A 868 8.71 27.11 -29.72
N HIS A 869 7.43 26.91 -29.46
CA HIS A 869 6.80 25.58 -29.44
C HIS A 869 7.13 24.71 -30.67
N ALA A 870 7.04 25.27 -31.88
CA ALA A 870 7.34 24.54 -33.12
C ALA A 870 8.78 23.98 -33.19
N ARG A 871 9.75 24.71 -32.62
CA ARG A 871 11.16 24.29 -32.61
C ARG A 871 11.37 23.11 -31.66
N LEU A 872 10.66 23.10 -30.53
CA LEU A 872 10.71 21.99 -29.57
C LEU A 872 10.05 20.72 -30.15
N MET A 873 8.87 20.84 -30.76
CA MET A 873 8.16 19.69 -31.35
C MET A 873 8.97 19.06 -32.48
N HIS A 874 9.62 19.87 -33.32
CA HIS A 874 10.51 19.37 -34.36
C HIS A 874 11.63 18.48 -33.77
N VAL A 875 12.29 18.92 -32.70
CA VAL A 875 13.33 18.12 -32.04
C VAL A 875 12.75 16.81 -31.51
N PHE A 876 11.64 16.84 -30.76
CA PHE A 876 11.04 15.61 -30.21
C PHE A 876 10.63 14.60 -31.28
N SER A 877 10.13 15.07 -32.43
CA SER A 877 9.72 14.20 -33.53
C SER A 877 10.88 13.45 -34.21
N GLU A 878 12.12 13.97 -34.09
CA GLU A 878 13.31 13.43 -34.76
C GLU A 878 14.24 12.63 -33.83
N LEU A 879 13.92 12.50 -32.53
CA LEU A 879 14.76 11.76 -31.60
C LEU A 879 14.69 10.25 -31.85
N GLU A 880 15.85 9.64 -32.11
CA GLU A 880 15.97 8.19 -32.28
C GLU A 880 15.90 7.49 -30.90
N SER A 881 15.23 6.33 -30.82
CA SER A 881 14.98 5.51 -29.60
C SER A 881 14.19 6.18 -28.47
N THR A 882 14.34 7.49 -28.25
CA THR A 882 13.55 8.30 -27.31
C THR A 882 12.19 8.69 -27.89
N GLY A 883 12.13 8.94 -29.22
CA GLY A 883 10.91 9.31 -29.93
C GLY A 883 9.72 8.37 -29.71
N PRO A 884 9.87 7.03 -29.75
CA PRO A 884 8.79 6.10 -29.43
C PRO A 884 8.16 6.29 -28.05
N GLN A 885 8.90 6.73 -27.03
CA GLN A 885 8.36 7.01 -25.69
C GLN A 885 7.66 8.36 -25.61
N LEU A 886 8.11 9.35 -26.39
CA LEU A 886 7.47 10.66 -26.47
C LEU A 886 6.23 10.65 -27.37
N ARG A 887 6.16 9.76 -28.36
CA ARG A 887 5.11 9.73 -29.39
C ARG A 887 3.67 9.76 -28.83
N PRO A 888 3.30 9.01 -27.78
CA PRO A 888 1.96 9.09 -27.20
C PRO A 888 1.64 10.46 -26.57
N HIS A 889 2.65 11.21 -26.13
CA HIS A 889 2.50 12.55 -25.58
C HIS A 889 2.52 13.65 -26.65
N LEU A 890 3.07 13.38 -27.85
CA LEU A 890 3.23 14.41 -28.89
C LEU A 890 1.90 15.03 -29.31
N ASN A 891 0.82 14.25 -29.46
CA ASN A 891 -0.50 14.78 -29.82
C ASN A 891 -1.02 15.81 -28.80
N TYR A 892 -0.81 15.55 -27.52
CA TYR A 892 -1.14 16.48 -26.44
C TYR A 892 -0.26 17.73 -26.50
N LEU A 893 1.06 17.54 -26.60
CA LEU A 893 2.01 18.63 -26.64
C LEU A 893 1.77 19.55 -27.85
N GLU A 894 1.50 18.99 -29.03
CA GLU A 894 1.18 19.74 -30.25
C GLU A 894 -0.12 20.55 -30.13
N GLN A 895 -1.11 20.07 -29.37
CA GLN A 895 -2.36 20.79 -29.15
C GLN A 895 -2.18 22.05 -28.30
N LEU A 896 -1.19 22.06 -27.38
CA LEU A 896 -0.82 23.26 -26.62
C LEU A 896 -0.31 24.39 -27.53
N GLY A 897 0.23 24.04 -28.70
CA GLY A 897 0.74 24.97 -29.70
C GLY A 897 -0.31 25.74 -30.51
N ARG A 898 -1.60 25.58 -30.23
CA ARG A 898 -2.68 26.32 -30.91
C ARG A 898 -2.75 27.80 -30.49
N GLU A 899 -2.06 28.16 -29.41
CA GLU A 899 -1.89 29.56 -29.02
C GLU A 899 -0.75 30.20 -29.84
N PRO A 900 -0.97 31.34 -30.53
CA PRO A 900 -0.04 31.89 -31.53
C PRO A 900 1.36 32.27 -31.01
N GLU A 901 1.55 32.38 -29.69
CA GLU A 901 2.77 32.90 -29.05
C GLU A 901 3.33 31.97 -27.96
N GLY A 902 2.81 30.74 -27.80
CA GLY A 902 3.18 29.85 -26.71
C GLY A 902 4.68 29.48 -26.68
N GLN A 903 5.35 29.77 -25.56
CA GLN A 903 6.78 29.50 -25.34
C GLN A 903 7.00 28.42 -24.29
N TRP A 904 8.14 27.74 -24.40
CA TRP A 904 8.59 26.73 -23.44
C TRP A 904 9.82 27.21 -22.70
N LEU A 905 9.88 26.98 -21.39
CA LEU A 905 11.07 27.25 -20.60
C LEU A 905 12.04 26.06 -20.68
N LEU A 906 13.17 26.22 -21.37
CA LEU A 906 14.28 25.27 -21.30
C LEU A 906 15.08 25.52 -20.03
N VAL A 907 15.39 24.46 -19.30
CA VAL A 907 16.17 24.50 -18.07
C VAL A 907 17.28 23.46 -18.13
N VAL A 908 18.52 23.90 -18.01
CA VAL A 908 19.71 23.02 -17.91
C VAL A 908 20.38 23.25 -16.56
N PRO A 909 20.27 22.31 -15.61
CA PRO A 909 20.85 22.44 -14.27
C PRO A 909 22.37 22.68 -14.30
N GLN A 910 22.84 23.58 -13.44
CA GLN A 910 24.25 23.91 -13.19
C GLN A 910 24.57 23.84 -11.69
N PRO A 911 24.35 22.69 -11.02
CA PRO A 911 24.60 22.54 -9.59
C PRO A 911 26.07 22.78 -9.23
N ALA A 912 26.31 23.53 -8.15
CA ALA A 912 27.66 23.80 -7.66
C ALA A 912 28.33 22.51 -7.15
N GLY A 913 29.54 22.21 -7.65
CA GLY A 913 30.33 21.05 -7.19
C GLY A 913 29.90 19.69 -7.75
N ALA A 914 28.90 19.64 -8.63
CA ALA A 914 28.41 18.40 -9.21
C ALA A 914 28.98 18.18 -10.62
N GLY A 915 30.04 17.38 -10.72
CA GLY A 915 30.52 16.84 -11.99
C GLY A 915 31.41 17.77 -12.84
N PRO A 916 32.04 17.19 -13.89
CA PRO A 916 32.89 17.95 -14.80
C PRO A 916 32.05 18.87 -15.69
N VAL A 917 32.65 20.01 -16.05
CA VAL A 917 32.05 21.02 -16.95
C VAL A 917 32.77 20.96 -18.29
N ALA A 918 32.01 20.83 -19.37
CA ALA A 918 32.57 20.65 -20.71
C ALA A 918 31.71 21.32 -21.80
N SER A 919 32.26 21.40 -23.01
CA SER A 919 31.52 21.87 -24.17
C SER A 919 30.79 20.71 -24.85
N VAL A 920 29.51 20.92 -25.20
CA VAL A 920 28.64 19.91 -25.83
C VAL A 920 28.08 20.46 -27.13
N VAL A 921 28.53 19.91 -28.26
CA VAL A 921 28.16 20.34 -29.62
C VAL A 921 28.39 21.84 -29.80
N GLY A 922 29.55 22.33 -29.35
CA GLY A 922 29.92 23.74 -29.42
C GLY A 922 29.13 24.67 -28.51
N PHE A 923 28.42 24.17 -27.49
CA PHE A 923 27.89 24.99 -26.40
C PHE A 923 28.82 24.85 -25.20
N GLU A 924 29.46 25.95 -24.81
CA GLU A 924 30.46 25.94 -23.76
C GLU A 924 29.85 25.79 -22.36
N SER A 925 30.63 25.20 -21.45
CA SER A 925 30.39 25.23 -20.00
C SER A 925 29.06 24.62 -19.51
N LEU A 926 28.72 23.40 -19.96
CA LEU A 926 27.62 22.61 -19.37
C LEU A 926 28.14 21.64 -18.32
N THR A 927 27.46 21.60 -17.16
CA THR A 927 27.60 20.52 -16.19
C THR A 927 27.18 19.19 -16.81
N LEU A 928 28.08 18.20 -16.73
CA LEU A 928 27.82 16.83 -17.14
C LEU A 928 27.40 15.98 -15.95
N PHE A 929 26.34 15.21 -16.13
CA PHE A 929 25.79 14.30 -15.13
C PHE A 929 26.25 12.88 -15.41
N ARG A 930 26.39 12.06 -14.36
CA ARG A 930 26.50 10.60 -14.52
C ARG A 930 25.19 9.95 -14.11
N ARG A 931 24.75 8.98 -14.90
CA ARG A 931 23.61 8.09 -14.64
C ARG A 931 23.99 6.70 -15.11
N GLU A 932 23.68 5.70 -14.31
CA GLU A 932 23.88 4.31 -14.73
C GLU A 932 22.66 3.85 -15.53
N ARG A 933 22.92 3.18 -16.65
CA ARG A 933 21.88 2.44 -17.37
C ARG A 933 21.48 1.21 -16.57
N ARG A 934 20.25 0.74 -16.77
CA ARG A 934 19.77 -0.48 -16.13
C ARG A 934 20.55 -1.70 -16.67
N ALA A 935 20.85 -2.66 -15.79
CA ALA A 935 21.65 -3.85 -16.13
C ALA A 935 21.02 -4.76 -17.21
N ARG A 936 19.69 -4.70 -17.40
CA ARG A 936 18.96 -5.32 -18.50
C ARG A 936 18.04 -4.27 -19.12
N GLY A 937 18.47 -3.65 -20.21
CA GLY A 937 17.69 -2.67 -20.97
C GLY A 937 18.54 -1.57 -21.58
N ASP A 938 17.93 -0.82 -22.50
CA ASP A 938 18.50 0.35 -23.16
C ASP A 938 18.19 1.67 -22.43
N GLY A 939 17.55 1.62 -21.26
CA GLY A 939 17.07 2.80 -20.52
C GLY A 939 17.76 3.07 -19.18
N PHE A 940 17.53 4.28 -18.67
CA PHE A 940 17.97 4.77 -17.37
C PHE A 940 16.92 4.53 -16.28
N GLY A 941 17.31 4.67 -15.01
CA GLY A 941 16.36 5.01 -13.93
C GLY A 941 15.82 6.44 -14.10
N ARG A 942 15.22 7.02 -13.05
CA ARG A 942 14.84 8.44 -13.06
C ARG A 942 16.08 9.29 -13.40
N ILE A 943 15.94 10.16 -14.39
CA ILE A 943 16.99 11.04 -14.90
C ILE A 943 16.95 12.38 -14.15
N THR A 944 15.75 12.96 -14.03
CA THR A 944 15.46 14.22 -13.37
C THR A 944 15.55 14.11 -11.85
N ASN A 945 15.83 15.23 -11.19
CA ASN A 945 15.90 15.32 -9.74
C ASN A 945 14.59 15.97 -9.22
N PRO A 946 13.86 15.34 -8.27
CA PRO A 946 12.63 15.91 -7.70
C PRO A 946 12.78 17.36 -7.21
N SER A 947 13.93 17.71 -6.64
CA SER A 947 14.14 19.08 -6.16
C SER A 947 14.28 20.10 -7.30
N HIS A 948 14.83 19.66 -8.44
CA HIS A 948 14.93 20.47 -9.65
C HIS A 948 13.56 20.59 -10.33
N GLU A 949 12.80 19.50 -10.37
CA GLU A 949 11.42 19.49 -10.87
C GLU A 949 10.56 20.50 -10.12
N ALA A 950 10.54 20.45 -8.78
CA ALA A 950 9.79 21.39 -7.95
C ALA A 950 10.18 22.86 -8.18
N ALA A 951 11.47 23.14 -8.41
CA ALA A 951 11.94 24.50 -8.73
C ALA A 951 11.47 24.97 -10.12
N VAL A 952 11.38 24.05 -11.09
CA VAL A 952 10.89 24.34 -12.44
C VAL A 952 9.38 24.49 -12.48
N GLU A 953 8.63 23.65 -11.78
CA GLU A 953 7.17 23.77 -11.63
C GLU A 953 6.78 25.15 -11.09
N ALA A 954 7.46 25.58 -10.02
CA ALA A 954 7.25 26.90 -9.44
C ALA A 954 7.56 28.03 -10.44
N ALA A 955 8.65 27.91 -11.19
CA ALA A 955 9.02 28.89 -12.22
C ALA A 955 8.01 28.98 -13.36
N VAL A 956 7.37 27.87 -13.74
CA VAL A 956 6.29 27.84 -14.74
C VAL A 956 5.01 28.47 -14.17
N GLY A 957 4.66 28.15 -12.92
CA GLY A 957 3.46 28.70 -12.25
C GLY A 957 3.53 30.21 -11.97
N GLN A 958 4.75 30.77 -11.83
CA GLN A 958 4.99 32.20 -11.60
C GLN A 958 5.15 33.04 -12.88
N ALA A 959 5.05 32.42 -14.07
CA ALA A 959 5.23 33.13 -15.33
C ALA A 959 4.17 34.24 -15.54
N ASP A 960 4.61 35.39 -16.06
CA ASP A 960 3.77 36.58 -16.26
C ASP A 960 2.59 36.29 -17.21
N ARG A 961 1.41 36.86 -16.94
CA ARG A 961 0.23 36.76 -17.81
C ARG A 961 0.46 37.34 -19.21
N ALA A 962 1.48 38.18 -19.38
CA ALA A 962 1.87 38.74 -20.68
C ALA A 962 2.68 37.77 -21.57
N LEU A 963 3.29 36.72 -21.00
CA LEU A 963 4.07 35.69 -21.71
C LEU A 963 3.77 34.31 -21.09
N PRO A 964 2.56 33.76 -21.29
CA PRO A 964 2.17 32.48 -20.72
C PRO A 964 3.07 31.36 -21.26
N LEU A 965 3.71 30.63 -20.35
CA LEU A 965 4.48 29.44 -20.69
C LEU A 965 3.54 28.26 -20.90
N LEU A 966 3.72 27.54 -22.00
CA LEU A 966 3.04 26.26 -22.24
C LEU A 966 3.55 25.15 -21.31
N GLY A 967 4.74 25.33 -20.75
CA GLY A 967 5.41 24.36 -19.90
C GLY A 967 6.92 24.59 -19.82
N ALA A 968 7.63 23.59 -19.31
CA ALA A 968 9.08 23.58 -19.22
C ALA A 968 9.70 22.26 -19.67
N VAL A 969 10.94 22.33 -20.12
CA VAL A 969 11.78 21.19 -20.46
C VAL A 969 13.03 21.24 -19.62
N LEU A 970 13.22 20.22 -18.78
CA LEU A 970 14.40 20.02 -17.96
C LEU A 970 15.36 19.07 -18.69
N LEU A 971 16.56 19.56 -19.00
CA LEU A 971 17.51 18.85 -19.87
C LEU A 971 18.80 18.54 -19.11
N TYR A 972 19.18 17.25 -19.09
CA TYR A 972 20.37 16.73 -18.41
C TYR A 972 21.37 16.15 -19.43
N PRO A 973 22.53 16.80 -19.65
CA PRO A 973 23.63 16.21 -20.39
C PRO A 973 24.27 15.09 -19.57
N ILE A 974 23.97 13.83 -19.88
CA ILE A 974 24.50 12.65 -19.21
C ILE A 974 25.76 12.18 -19.95
N TYR A 975 26.87 12.02 -19.24
CA TYR A 975 28.14 11.56 -19.78
C TYR A 975 28.35 10.06 -19.51
N GLU A 976 28.58 9.30 -20.59
CA GLU A 976 28.78 7.85 -20.59
C GLU A 976 30.22 7.42 -20.96
N GLY A 977 31.17 8.35 -21.07
CA GLY A 977 32.57 8.00 -21.31
C GLY A 977 33.27 7.47 -20.05
N GLU A 978 34.30 6.64 -20.26
CA GLU A 978 35.06 6.02 -19.18
C GLU A 978 35.95 7.05 -18.43
N ASP A 979 36.56 7.99 -19.17
CA ASP A 979 37.46 8.99 -18.63
C ASP A 979 36.74 10.25 -18.13
N SER A 980 37.36 11.02 -17.25
CA SER A 980 36.83 12.35 -16.91
C SER A 980 37.13 13.32 -18.06
N PRO A 981 36.11 14.00 -18.64
CA PRO A 981 36.34 14.96 -19.71
C PRO A 981 37.20 16.12 -19.19
N GLY A 982 38.08 16.63 -20.05
CA GLY A 982 38.90 17.80 -19.74
C GLY A 982 38.04 19.01 -19.41
N LYS A 983 38.46 19.82 -18.45
CA LYS A 983 37.74 21.05 -18.08
C LYS A 983 37.66 21.96 -19.32
N ASN A 984 36.44 22.27 -19.77
CA ASN A 984 36.17 23.04 -20.98
C ASN A 984 36.65 22.41 -22.32
N SER A 985 36.88 21.10 -22.38
CA SER A 985 37.09 20.43 -23.68
C SER A 985 35.76 20.12 -24.37
N GLU A 986 35.74 20.10 -25.70
CA GLU A 986 34.61 19.57 -26.47
C GLU A 986 34.51 18.06 -26.23
N VAL A 987 33.35 17.61 -25.77
CA VAL A 987 33.09 16.19 -25.55
C VAL A 987 32.56 15.57 -26.84
N ASP A 988 33.03 14.36 -27.15
CA ASP A 988 32.46 13.60 -28.25
C ASP A 988 30.95 13.39 -28.03
N PRO A 989 30.07 13.88 -28.94
CA PRO A 989 28.64 13.69 -28.83
C PRO A 989 28.21 12.22 -28.73
N SER A 990 29.06 11.29 -29.18
CA SER A 990 28.81 9.85 -29.06
C SER A 990 28.86 9.33 -27.62
N GLN A 991 29.43 10.10 -26.69
CA GLN A 991 29.54 9.81 -25.26
C GLN A 991 28.50 10.55 -24.41
N ILE A 992 27.60 11.31 -25.03
CA ILE A 992 26.57 12.09 -24.33
C ILE A 992 25.18 11.53 -24.62
N VAL A 993 24.33 11.50 -23.60
CA VAL A 993 22.89 11.34 -23.73
C VAL A 993 22.20 12.59 -23.20
N MET A 994 21.30 13.16 -24.00
CA MET A 994 20.47 14.28 -23.56
C MET A 994 19.22 13.71 -22.88
N GLY A 995 19.27 13.58 -21.56
CA GLY A 995 18.13 13.17 -20.74
C GLY A 995 17.11 14.30 -20.59
N VAL A 996 15.82 13.99 -20.66
CA VAL A 996 14.75 14.99 -20.80
C VAL A 996 13.63 14.73 -19.79
N GLY A 997 13.19 15.78 -19.10
CA GLY A 997 11.90 15.84 -18.42
C GLY A 997 11.06 16.96 -19.00
N ILE A 998 9.77 16.74 -19.21
CA ILE A 998 8.83 17.73 -19.76
C ILE A 998 7.72 17.94 -18.74
N TYR A 999 7.43 19.19 -18.42
CA TYR A 999 6.35 19.57 -17.52
C TYR A 999 5.37 20.49 -18.24
N THR A 1000 4.08 20.25 -18.02
CA THR A 1000 3.00 21.14 -18.46
C THR A 1000 2.17 21.55 -17.24
N PRO A 1001 1.68 22.80 -17.15
CA PRO A 1001 0.85 23.26 -16.04
C PRO A 1001 -0.40 22.38 -15.82
N GLU A 1002 -0.95 22.43 -14.62
CA GLU A 1002 -2.20 21.73 -14.28
C GLU A 1002 -3.39 22.38 -15.01
N GLU A 1003 -4.32 21.54 -15.50
CA GLU A 1003 -5.56 21.95 -16.19
C GLU A 1003 -6.78 21.45 -15.39
N GLU A 1004 -7.93 22.13 -15.48
CA GLU A 1004 -9.17 21.71 -14.78
C GLU A 1004 -9.60 20.27 -15.11
N ALA A 1005 -9.33 19.80 -16.32
CA ALA A 1005 -9.66 18.45 -16.76
C ALA A 1005 -8.70 17.38 -16.20
N GLY A 1006 -7.55 17.77 -15.63
CA GLY A 1006 -6.54 16.87 -15.10
C GLY A 1006 -5.86 15.98 -16.16
N PRO A 1007 -4.95 15.08 -15.73
CA PRO A 1007 -4.29 14.15 -16.63
C PRO A 1007 -5.27 13.11 -17.18
N SER A 1008 -5.15 12.80 -18.47
CA SER A 1008 -6.05 11.90 -19.17
C SER A 1008 -5.32 11.04 -20.20
N LEU A 1009 -5.83 9.85 -20.46
CA LEU A 1009 -5.34 8.97 -21.51
C LEU A 1009 -6.39 8.89 -22.63
N ARG A 1010 -5.98 8.70 -23.87
CA ARG A 1010 -6.89 8.40 -24.97
C ARG A 1010 -6.43 7.17 -25.69
N PHE A 1011 -7.35 6.23 -25.79
CA PHE A 1011 -7.16 5.00 -26.53
C PHE A 1011 -8.06 5.02 -27.77
N ARG A 1012 -7.58 4.41 -28.85
CA ARG A 1012 -8.37 4.11 -30.04
C ARG A 1012 -8.55 2.60 -30.08
N SER A 1013 -9.80 2.14 -30.15
CA SER A 1013 -10.07 0.72 -30.41
C SER A 1013 -9.43 0.33 -31.74
N VAL A 1014 -8.58 -0.70 -31.72
CA VAL A 1014 -8.11 -1.32 -32.96
C VAL A 1014 -9.11 -2.43 -33.27
N PRO A 1015 -9.77 -2.43 -34.44
CA PRO A 1015 -10.60 -3.56 -34.84
C PRO A 1015 -9.70 -4.79 -34.90
N SER A 1016 -10.08 -5.89 -34.24
CA SER A 1016 -9.41 -7.17 -34.44
C SER A 1016 -9.47 -7.53 -35.94
N PRO A 1017 -8.38 -8.04 -36.54
CA PRO A 1017 -8.38 -8.47 -37.93
C PRO A 1017 -9.39 -9.57 -38.23
#